data_AF-A0A1T5KS29-F1
#
_entry.id   AF-A0A1T5KS29-F1
#
_cell.length_a   1.000
_cell.length_b   1.000
_cell.length_c   1.000
_cell.angle_alpha   90.00
_cell.angle_beta   90.00
_cell.angle_gamma   90.00
#
_symmetry.space_group_name_H-M   'P 1'
#
loop_
_entity.id
_entity.type
_entity.pdbx_description
1 polymer ?
#
loop_
_entity_poly.entity_id
_entity_poly.type
_entity_poly.pdbx_seq_one_letter_code
_entity_poly.pdbx_strand_id
1 'polypeptide(L)'
;MIFKNIRKKSKLYSILFSALLLFPTGADVKACWYGPEPEELRYMLFNPDLLQDKSWWSFFYNGKLNYLDGTTFSADDEMVLATEWVRAMKVSVSVDQAFDCLFGSLSDSALQQNKFYKEIQKKPDFKRYFDIARSSEAVTGWSSAWEEDEAIKRDVDIKFNETTQEVVDLLKKETNPFFQKKYAFQLTKLAFYSTDSILFHRVYNQYFKNIKERTVLDWWAMHYKSMVLERENKTDSANYLHALVFSHSSNKMFASKQYFSSKNFDAVIALAKNDEERADIYLMREVINHGRSLDGILKVYQFSPAHRHLPLLISREINKLEDWLETTRFANSEIVTESYWDDDDEPLMQNWQRDYEYLKKFITALEGMQSIAKSNPVYYDFSLACLNLIQGDAAQAEKYIVRIKPSGAEQAFQLTVFQLVLLTLKNDIADSNVQHEIGKLYQQLLDQRALKFESQKILYSLSSYLRYTFAKKGMVYLAGLFDNYAVNKFCSTCHSNTFEYSMISYLDRYALVKDLNKLLEIYDRKDKNALEETLLKPYINKYYLLDLLSAKHLRKGDVKNAMLALKDIPDSFWFSFTNASFYIDSDPFVANSELLTEPTMTTYNKREILERMYALEQEVAVDASKKKQNYLLLANAWYNFTDNSWFMISYGWGSITPDEGVYKNAKSMALEYYKKALVVEEQKENKAKILYMIAVLSESKDVKAYAQQYETYSNTEFYVRRNCLTLKDIAAANL
;
A
#
# COMPACT_ATOMS: atom_id res chain seq x y z
N MET A 1 31.58 -17.42 -57.69
CA MET A 1 30.57 -18.34 -57.09
C MET A 1 30.34 -18.10 -55.58
N ILE A 2 31.30 -17.52 -54.84
CA ILE A 2 31.23 -17.30 -53.39
C ILE A 2 30.27 -16.15 -52.98
N PHE A 3 30.16 -15.07 -53.78
CA PHE A 3 29.29 -13.92 -53.46
C PHE A 3 27.77 -14.17 -53.60
N LYS A 4 27.34 -15.16 -54.41
CA LYS A 4 25.90 -15.52 -54.53
C LYS A 4 25.38 -16.27 -53.30
N ASN A 5 26.24 -17.00 -52.59
CA ASN A 5 25.85 -17.75 -51.39
C ASN A 5 25.72 -16.87 -50.14
N ILE A 6 26.49 -15.78 -50.04
CA ILE A 6 26.38 -14.83 -48.91
C ILE A 6 25.07 -14.03 -49.00
N ARG A 7 24.64 -13.62 -50.21
CA ARG A 7 23.40 -12.87 -50.43
C ARG A 7 22.12 -13.70 -50.24
N LYS A 8 22.18 -15.02 -50.51
CA LYS A 8 21.08 -15.96 -50.19
C LYS A 8 20.98 -16.22 -48.69
N LYS A 9 22.12 -16.36 -47.99
CA LYS A 9 22.14 -16.52 -46.53
C LYS A 9 21.70 -15.23 -45.81
N SER A 10 22.08 -14.04 -46.26
CA SER A 10 21.64 -12.78 -45.62
C SER A 10 20.14 -12.53 -45.77
N LYS A 11 19.52 -12.89 -46.91
CA LYS A 11 18.05 -12.89 -47.06
C LYS A 11 17.38 -13.92 -46.16
N LEU A 12 17.95 -15.12 -46.03
CA LEU A 12 17.44 -16.14 -45.13
C LEU A 12 17.51 -15.69 -43.66
N TYR A 13 18.62 -15.08 -43.25
CA TYR A 13 18.77 -14.51 -41.91
C TYR A 13 17.88 -13.28 -41.67
N SER A 14 17.68 -12.43 -42.68
CA SER A 14 16.75 -11.29 -42.56
C SER A 14 15.29 -11.76 -42.49
N ILE A 15 14.92 -12.80 -43.23
CA ILE A 15 13.58 -13.42 -43.17
C ILE A 15 13.40 -14.18 -41.85
N LEU A 16 14.42 -14.88 -41.35
CA LEU A 16 14.40 -15.51 -40.02
C LEU A 16 14.32 -14.49 -38.88
N PHE A 17 15.04 -13.36 -38.98
CA PHE A 17 14.97 -12.27 -38.00
C PHE A 17 13.63 -11.53 -38.08
N SER A 18 13.07 -11.36 -39.28
CA SER A 18 11.72 -10.79 -39.46
C SER A 18 10.61 -11.74 -39.03
N ALA A 19 10.81 -13.06 -39.15
CA ALA A 19 9.90 -14.09 -38.67
C ALA A 19 10.02 -14.31 -37.15
N LEU A 20 11.19 -14.03 -36.55
CA LEU A 20 11.38 -13.96 -35.09
C LEU A 20 10.83 -12.67 -34.48
N LEU A 21 10.66 -11.61 -35.28
CA LEU A 21 9.97 -10.37 -34.89
C LEU A 21 8.46 -10.42 -35.11
N LEU A 22 7.91 -11.49 -35.70
CA LEU A 22 6.50 -11.86 -35.57
C LEU A 22 6.25 -12.45 -34.18
N PHE A 23 6.59 -11.70 -33.13
CA PHE A 23 5.90 -11.90 -31.87
C PHE A 23 4.41 -11.67 -32.15
N PRO A 24 3.50 -12.53 -31.66
CA PRO A 24 2.08 -12.24 -31.77
C PRO A 24 1.85 -10.87 -31.14
N THR A 25 1.40 -9.92 -31.94
CA THR A 25 0.76 -8.69 -31.48
C THR A 25 -0.45 -9.15 -30.65
N GLY A 26 -0.25 -9.35 -29.35
CA GLY A 26 -1.18 -10.08 -28.48
C GLY A 26 -0.52 -10.95 -27.41
N ALA A 27 0.81 -11.07 -27.37
CA ALA A 27 1.44 -11.45 -26.11
C ALA A 27 1.15 -10.33 -25.11
N ASP A 28 0.36 -10.61 -24.07
CA ASP A 28 0.29 -9.81 -22.86
C ASP A 28 1.70 -9.77 -22.27
N VAL A 29 2.51 -8.83 -22.76
CA VAL A 29 3.66 -8.38 -22.02
C VAL A 29 3.06 -7.74 -20.79
N LYS A 30 2.97 -8.52 -19.69
CA LYS A 30 2.79 -7.99 -18.36
C LYS A 30 4.03 -7.14 -18.08
N ALA A 31 4.07 -5.95 -18.67
CA ALA A 31 5.04 -4.94 -18.33
C ALA A 31 4.88 -4.75 -16.81
N CYS A 32 5.98 -4.97 -16.08
CA CYS A 32 6.01 -4.81 -14.64
C CYS A 32 5.87 -3.32 -14.30
N TRP A 33 4.64 -2.81 -14.36
CA TRP A 33 4.25 -1.64 -13.61
C TRP A 33 4.06 -2.11 -12.17
N TYR A 34 4.92 -1.66 -11.26
CA TYR A 34 4.73 -1.94 -9.84
C TYR A 34 3.46 -1.19 -9.42
N GLY A 35 2.38 -1.93 -9.20
CA GLY A 35 1.16 -1.40 -8.60
C GLY A 35 1.38 -1.13 -7.11
N PRO A 36 0.44 -0.46 -6.44
CA PRO A 36 0.46 -0.40 -4.98
C PRO A 36 0.41 -1.81 -4.39
N GLU A 37 1.25 -2.11 -3.40
CA GLU A 37 1.19 -3.41 -2.71
C GLU A 37 -0.10 -3.51 -1.88
N PRO A 38 -0.70 -4.71 -1.72
CA PRO A 38 -1.88 -4.88 -0.87
C PRO A 38 -1.69 -4.30 0.55
N GLU A 39 -0.49 -4.36 1.13
CA GLU A 39 -0.21 -3.76 2.44
C GLU A 39 -0.30 -2.23 2.43
N GLU A 40 0.02 -1.57 1.32
CA GLU A 40 -0.07 -0.11 1.18
C GLU A 40 -1.54 0.37 1.10
N LEU A 41 -2.46 -0.50 0.66
CA LEU A 41 -3.89 -0.20 0.48
C LEU A 41 -4.80 -0.87 1.51
N ARG A 42 -4.28 -1.78 2.33
CA ARG A 42 -5.03 -2.48 3.36
C ARG A 42 -5.65 -1.51 4.37
N TYR A 43 -6.91 -1.76 4.72
CA TYR A 43 -7.61 -1.04 5.77
C TYR A 43 -7.06 -1.40 7.15
N MET A 44 -6.73 -0.37 7.94
CA MET A 44 -6.23 -0.52 9.31
C MET A 44 -6.58 0.73 10.12
N LEU A 45 -7.51 0.61 11.06
CA LEU A 45 -7.77 1.65 12.06
C LEU A 45 -7.08 1.35 13.39
N PHE A 46 -6.91 0.09 13.77
CA PHE A 46 -6.29 -0.30 15.03
C PHE A 46 -4.77 -0.19 14.97
N ASN A 47 -4.20 0.81 15.66
CA ASN A 47 -2.76 1.00 15.71
C ASN A 47 -2.05 -0.08 16.56
N PRO A 48 -1.13 -0.88 15.99
CA PRO A 48 -0.34 -1.83 16.76
C PRO A 48 0.55 -1.19 17.84
N ASP A 49 0.96 0.08 17.66
CA ASP A 49 1.80 0.82 18.60
C ASP A 49 1.12 1.15 19.94
N LEU A 50 -0.19 0.88 20.09
CA LEU A 50 -0.89 1.04 21.37
C LEU A 50 -0.26 0.23 22.51
N LEU A 51 0.46 -0.85 22.17
CA LEU A 51 1.17 -1.70 23.12
C LEU A 51 2.50 -1.12 23.60
N GLN A 52 3.06 -0.15 22.87
CA GLN A 52 4.33 0.53 23.20
C GLN A 52 5.56 -0.39 23.36
N ASP A 53 5.44 -1.69 23.09
CA ASP A 53 6.54 -2.65 23.07
C ASP A 53 7.09 -2.79 21.65
N LYS A 54 8.21 -2.10 21.40
CA LYS A 54 8.87 -2.07 20.09
C LYS A 54 9.50 -3.40 19.71
N SER A 55 9.72 -4.32 20.66
CA SER A 55 10.24 -5.66 20.37
C SER A 55 9.27 -6.48 19.50
N TRP A 56 8.01 -6.05 19.42
CA TRP A 56 6.95 -6.74 18.68
C TRP A 56 6.75 -6.28 17.24
N TRP A 57 7.40 -5.19 16.81
CA TRP A 57 7.12 -4.55 15.53
C TRP A 57 7.19 -5.48 14.33
N SER A 58 8.22 -6.32 14.24
CA SER A 58 8.37 -7.29 13.14
C SER A 58 7.40 -8.48 13.20
N PHE A 59 6.54 -8.54 14.23
CA PHE A 59 5.61 -9.64 14.49
C PHE A 59 4.14 -9.21 14.44
N PHE A 60 3.83 -7.93 14.25
CA PHE A 60 2.46 -7.51 13.94
C PHE A 60 2.03 -8.01 12.55
N TYR A 61 0.72 -7.95 12.28
CA TYR A 61 0.17 -8.35 10.99
C TYR A 61 0.46 -7.27 9.93
N ASN A 62 1.23 -7.63 8.90
CA ASN A 62 1.55 -6.78 7.75
C ASN A 62 1.68 -7.65 6.47
N GLY A 63 1.71 -7.06 5.28
CA GLY A 63 1.92 -7.82 4.03
C GLY A 63 3.37 -8.17 3.69
N LYS A 64 4.33 -7.90 4.60
CA LYS A 64 5.75 -8.26 4.47
C LYS A 64 6.18 -9.21 5.58
N LEU A 65 5.30 -10.13 6.01
CA LEU A 65 5.51 -11.02 7.16
C LEU A 65 6.81 -11.85 7.07
N ASN A 66 7.39 -11.98 5.88
CA ASN A 66 8.61 -12.74 5.62
C ASN A 66 9.89 -11.89 5.47
N TYR A 67 9.80 -10.55 5.52
CA TYR A 67 10.95 -9.67 5.33
C TYR A 67 11.16 -8.70 6.49
N LEU A 68 12.44 -8.43 6.80
CA LEU A 68 12.81 -7.29 7.61
C LEU A 68 12.52 -6.02 6.80
N ASP A 69 11.50 -5.27 7.21
CA ASP A 69 11.15 -3.96 6.64
C ASP A 69 12.11 -2.84 7.08
N GLY A 70 13.26 -3.21 7.66
CA GLY A 70 14.22 -2.29 8.24
C GLY A 70 13.86 -1.83 9.67
N THR A 71 12.84 -2.43 10.30
CA THR A 71 12.56 -2.19 11.72
C THR A 71 13.75 -2.58 12.59
N THR A 72 14.25 -1.63 13.38
CA THR A 72 15.34 -1.86 14.33
C THR A 72 14.87 -2.80 15.44
N PHE A 73 15.59 -3.89 15.65
CA PHE A 73 15.33 -4.81 16.76
C PHE A 73 15.43 -4.09 18.10
N SER A 74 14.58 -4.49 19.05
CA SER A 74 14.69 -4.01 20.42
C SER A 74 15.94 -4.59 21.10
N ALA A 75 16.77 -3.71 21.64
CA ALA A 75 18.00 -4.07 22.35
C ALA A 75 17.77 -4.29 23.87
N ASP A 76 16.59 -4.80 24.25
CA ASP A 76 16.21 -5.01 25.66
C ASP A 76 17.14 -6.02 26.35
N ASP A 77 17.46 -7.13 25.67
CA ASP A 77 18.41 -8.14 26.14
C ASP A 77 19.78 -7.51 26.47
N GLU A 78 20.31 -6.70 25.54
CA GLU A 78 21.58 -5.98 25.68
C GLU A 78 21.52 -4.92 26.80
N MET A 79 20.40 -4.22 26.95
CA MET A 79 20.20 -3.24 28.01
C MET A 79 20.21 -3.90 29.40
N VAL A 80 19.60 -5.08 29.53
CA VAL A 80 19.69 -5.90 30.75
C VAL A 80 21.14 -6.29 31.03
N LEU A 81 21.88 -6.77 30.03
CA LEU A 81 23.29 -7.13 30.18
C LEU A 81 24.16 -5.92 30.55
N ALA A 82 23.96 -4.75 29.94
CA ALA A 82 24.66 -3.52 30.29
C ALA A 82 24.39 -3.11 31.75
N THR A 83 23.15 -3.24 32.21
CA THR A 83 22.75 -2.98 33.60
C THR A 83 23.45 -3.94 34.57
N GLU A 84 23.50 -5.24 34.23
CA GLU A 84 24.23 -6.24 35.02
C GLU A 84 25.70 -5.87 35.18
N TRP A 85 26.34 -5.39 34.10
CA TRP A 85 27.75 -4.99 34.09
C TRP A 85 28.02 -3.78 34.99
N VAL A 86 27.21 -2.72 34.88
CA VAL A 86 27.32 -1.54 35.76
C VAL A 86 27.18 -1.94 37.23
N ARG A 87 26.20 -2.81 37.54
CA ARG A 87 25.97 -3.31 38.89
C ARG A 87 27.14 -4.15 39.40
N ALA A 88 27.64 -5.09 38.60
CA ALA A 88 28.74 -5.97 38.96
C ALA A 88 30.05 -5.19 39.17
N MET A 89 30.30 -4.17 38.36
CA MET A 89 31.47 -3.30 38.50
C MET A 89 31.35 -2.32 39.68
N LYS A 90 30.14 -2.05 40.18
CA LYS A 90 29.85 -1.06 41.22
C LYS A 90 30.37 0.35 40.84
N VAL A 91 30.05 0.78 39.63
CA VAL A 91 30.48 2.09 39.09
C VAL A 91 29.29 3.04 38.97
N SER A 92 29.54 4.35 39.11
CA SER A 92 28.55 5.41 38.86
C SER A 92 28.66 5.92 37.42
N VAL A 93 28.34 5.06 36.46
CA VAL A 93 28.25 5.41 35.03
C VAL A 93 26.84 5.07 34.55
N SER A 94 26.29 5.84 33.59
CA SER A 94 24.98 5.54 33.04
C SER A 94 24.97 4.19 32.31
N VAL A 95 23.83 3.50 32.32
CA VAL A 95 23.66 2.24 31.60
C VAL A 95 23.85 2.44 30.10
N ASP A 96 23.41 3.57 29.53
CA ASP A 96 23.61 3.89 28.11
C ASP A 96 25.11 3.92 27.73
N GLN A 97 25.98 4.48 28.57
CA GLN A 97 27.42 4.46 28.31
C GLN A 97 28.00 3.05 28.35
N ALA A 98 27.47 2.17 29.21
CA ALA A 98 27.85 0.77 29.25
C ALA A 98 27.31 0.02 28.02
N PHE A 99 26.07 0.28 27.63
CA PHE A 99 25.45 -0.27 26.43
C PHE A 99 26.26 0.10 25.18
N ASP A 100 26.54 1.38 24.97
CA ASP A 100 27.33 1.87 23.84
C ASP A 100 28.72 1.23 23.80
N CYS A 101 29.34 1.04 24.98
CA CYS A 101 30.66 0.43 25.10
C CYS A 101 30.68 -1.07 24.80
N LEU A 102 29.62 -1.79 25.19
CA LEU A 102 29.57 -3.26 25.12
C LEU A 102 28.92 -3.77 23.82
N PHE A 103 27.93 -3.06 23.30
CA PHE A 103 27.09 -3.51 22.17
C PHE A 103 26.96 -2.46 21.06
N GLY A 104 27.37 -1.21 21.31
CA GLY A 104 27.31 -0.13 20.32
C GLY A 104 28.45 -0.17 19.30
N SER A 105 28.27 0.56 18.21
CA SER A 105 29.28 0.71 17.15
C SER A 105 30.15 1.97 17.38
N LEU A 106 30.87 2.02 18.50
CA LEU A 106 31.78 3.12 18.79
C LEU A 106 33.06 3.02 17.94
N SER A 107 33.48 4.15 17.37
CA SER A 107 34.83 4.27 16.81
C SER A 107 35.88 4.13 17.91
N ASP A 108 37.11 3.74 17.58
CA ASP A 108 38.18 3.59 18.57
C ASP A 108 38.39 4.88 19.40
N SER A 109 38.33 6.05 18.76
CA SER A 109 38.41 7.34 19.45
C SER A 109 37.24 7.55 20.43
N ALA A 110 36.01 7.23 20.02
CA ALA A 110 34.83 7.37 20.87
C ALA A 110 34.87 6.37 22.05
N LEU A 111 35.34 5.14 21.83
CA LEU A 111 35.51 4.14 22.87
C LEU A 111 36.52 4.59 23.92
N GLN A 112 37.67 5.15 23.51
CA GLN A 112 38.66 5.69 24.44
C GLN A 112 38.13 6.86 25.28
N GLN A 113 37.12 7.58 24.78
CA GLN A 113 36.48 8.68 25.50
C GLN A 113 35.35 8.21 26.43
N ASN A 114 34.73 7.05 26.13
CA ASN A 114 33.62 6.47 26.88
C ASN A 114 33.97 6.27 28.37
N LYS A 115 33.07 6.72 29.26
CA LYS A 115 33.32 6.69 30.71
C LYS A 115 33.32 5.27 31.27
N PHE A 116 32.45 4.41 30.75
CA PHE A 116 32.37 3.01 31.17
C PHE A 116 33.64 2.25 30.77
N TYR A 117 34.11 2.44 29.54
CA TYR A 117 35.35 1.84 29.07
C TYR A 117 36.54 2.21 29.97
N LYS A 118 36.68 3.48 30.37
CA LYS A 118 37.73 3.93 31.31
C LYS A 118 37.65 3.24 32.67
N GLU A 119 36.45 2.92 33.16
CA GLU A 119 36.28 2.16 34.40
C GLU A 119 36.63 0.67 34.22
N ILE A 120 36.33 0.08 33.05
CA ILE A 120 36.76 -1.29 32.71
C ILE A 120 38.29 -1.38 32.79
N GLN A 121 39.01 -0.40 32.22
CA GLN A 121 40.48 -0.40 32.22
C GLN A 121 41.10 -0.44 33.62
N LYS A 122 40.39 0.06 34.65
CA LYS A 122 40.86 0.09 36.05
C LYS A 122 40.60 -1.23 36.80
N LYS A 123 39.83 -2.15 36.23
CA LYS A 123 39.41 -3.40 36.88
C LYS A 123 39.94 -4.60 36.07
N PRO A 124 41.06 -5.23 36.50
CA PRO A 124 41.75 -6.25 35.71
C PRO A 124 40.87 -7.38 35.18
N ASP A 125 39.98 -7.94 36.02
CA ASP A 125 39.12 -9.06 35.60
C ASP A 125 38.09 -8.64 34.54
N PHE A 126 37.49 -7.46 34.70
CA PHE A 126 36.53 -6.91 33.71
C PHE A 126 37.24 -6.55 32.41
N LYS A 127 38.42 -5.94 32.48
CA LYS A 127 39.25 -5.66 31.31
C LYS A 127 39.60 -6.94 30.58
N ARG A 128 40.09 -7.95 31.31
CA ARG A 128 40.46 -9.25 30.74
C ARG A 128 39.27 -9.90 30.03
N TYR A 129 38.09 -9.94 30.65
CA TYR A 129 36.91 -10.47 29.98
C TYR A 129 36.53 -9.64 28.74
N PHE A 130 36.51 -8.32 28.86
CA PHE A 130 36.18 -7.42 27.75
C PHE A 130 37.09 -7.63 26.53
N ASP A 131 38.40 -7.72 26.76
CA ASP A 131 39.38 -7.97 25.69
C ASP A 131 39.14 -9.34 25.04
N ILE A 132 38.87 -10.38 25.83
CA ILE A 132 38.57 -11.73 25.32
C ILE A 132 37.27 -11.76 24.51
N ALA A 133 36.24 -11.05 24.95
CA ALA A 133 34.98 -10.95 24.22
C ALA A 133 35.19 -10.29 22.85
N ARG A 134 35.95 -9.19 22.78
CA ARG A 134 36.31 -8.55 21.50
C ARG A 134 37.15 -9.45 20.60
N SER A 135 38.11 -10.18 21.15
CA SER A 135 38.89 -11.16 20.39
C SER A 135 38.01 -12.28 19.82
N SER A 136 37.05 -12.77 20.61
CA SER A 136 36.09 -13.79 20.19
C SER A 136 35.18 -13.30 19.05
N GLU A 137 34.73 -12.04 19.11
CA GLU A 137 33.96 -11.41 18.03
C GLU A 137 34.78 -11.22 16.75
N ALA A 138 36.03 -10.79 16.88
CA ALA A 138 36.92 -10.59 15.73
C ALA A 138 37.14 -11.89 14.94
N VAL A 139 37.29 -13.04 15.61
CA VAL A 139 37.48 -14.34 14.94
C VAL A 139 36.17 -14.98 14.47
N THR A 140 35.01 -14.54 14.96
CA THR A 140 33.69 -15.07 14.54
C THR A 140 33.01 -14.20 13.47
N GLY A 141 33.49 -12.97 13.25
CA GLY A 141 32.89 -11.99 12.33
C GLY A 141 33.40 -12.01 10.88
N TRP A 142 34.30 -12.92 10.50
CA TRP A 142 34.98 -12.90 9.20
C TRP A 142 34.81 -14.21 8.43
N SER A 143 33.94 -14.18 7.41
CA SER A 143 34.12 -14.97 6.19
C SER A 143 33.35 -14.30 5.06
N SER A 144 34.00 -13.43 4.30
CA SER A 144 33.44 -13.06 2.99
C SER A 144 33.45 -14.32 2.14
N ALA A 145 32.28 -14.78 1.71
CA ALA A 145 32.16 -15.88 0.74
C ALA A 145 32.86 -15.57 -0.60
N TRP A 146 33.33 -14.34 -0.78
CA TRP A 146 33.99 -13.80 -1.96
C TRP A 146 35.51 -13.60 -1.80
N GLU A 147 36.08 -13.85 -0.62
CA GLU A 147 37.53 -13.81 -0.41
C GLU A 147 38.12 -15.21 -0.60
N GLU A 148 38.82 -15.40 -1.71
CA GLU A 148 39.42 -16.67 -2.14
C GLU A 148 40.81 -16.94 -1.56
N ASP A 149 41.39 -16.02 -0.77
CA ASP A 149 42.77 -16.20 -0.29
C ASP A 149 42.87 -17.25 0.83
N GLU A 150 43.40 -18.42 0.49
CA GLU A 150 43.63 -19.55 1.40
C GLU A 150 44.59 -19.21 2.55
N ALA A 151 45.52 -18.27 2.36
CA ALA A 151 46.45 -17.86 3.43
C ALA A 151 45.72 -17.06 4.52
N ILE A 152 44.81 -16.16 4.11
CA ILE A 152 43.97 -15.39 5.04
C ILE A 152 43.05 -16.34 5.82
N LYS A 153 42.46 -17.35 5.16
CA LYS A 153 41.63 -18.37 5.82
C LYS A 153 42.41 -19.14 6.88
N ARG A 154 43.64 -19.57 6.57
CA ARG A 154 44.48 -20.32 7.51
C ARG A 154 44.86 -19.51 8.75
N ASP A 155 45.23 -18.25 8.58
CA ASP A 155 45.60 -17.38 9.71
C ASP A 155 44.40 -17.09 10.62
N VAL A 156 43.21 -16.95 10.05
CA VAL A 156 41.94 -16.83 10.79
C VAL A 156 41.67 -18.11 11.58
N ASP A 157 41.81 -19.29 10.97
CA ASP A 157 41.58 -20.59 11.64
C ASP A 157 42.56 -20.82 12.81
N ILE A 158 43.84 -20.46 12.65
CA ILE A 158 44.83 -20.54 13.73
C ILE A 158 44.39 -19.65 14.89
N LYS A 159 44.10 -18.37 14.61
CA LYS A 159 43.70 -17.41 15.65
C LYS A 159 42.38 -17.80 16.32
N PHE A 160 41.46 -18.42 15.57
CA PHE A 160 40.21 -18.96 16.10
C PHE A 160 40.49 -20.08 17.12
N ASN A 161 41.36 -21.03 16.76
CA ASN A 161 41.73 -22.14 17.64
C ASN A 161 42.48 -21.67 18.89
N GLU A 162 43.43 -20.74 18.74
CA GLU A 162 44.15 -20.12 19.86
C GLU A 162 43.20 -19.42 20.83
N THR A 163 42.30 -18.59 20.30
CA THR A 163 41.28 -17.89 21.10
C THR A 163 40.36 -18.89 21.82
N THR A 164 39.94 -19.96 21.13
CA THR A 164 39.11 -21.01 21.72
C THR A 164 39.83 -21.70 22.89
N GLN A 165 41.09 -22.06 22.70
CA GLN A 165 41.88 -22.72 23.74
C GLN A 165 42.13 -21.79 24.93
N GLU A 166 42.39 -20.50 24.69
CA GLU A 166 42.51 -19.50 25.75
C GLU A 166 41.22 -19.43 26.58
N VAL A 167 40.05 -19.31 25.95
CA VAL A 167 38.76 -19.26 26.65
C VAL A 167 38.49 -20.55 27.44
N VAL A 168 38.85 -21.73 26.90
CA VAL A 168 38.76 -23.01 27.63
C VAL A 168 39.57 -22.96 28.93
N ASP A 169 40.81 -22.47 28.87
CA ASP A 169 41.69 -22.45 30.04
C ASP A 169 41.32 -21.36 31.05
N LEU A 170 40.77 -20.23 30.57
CA LEU A 170 40.15 -19.21 31.42
C LEU A 170 38.96 -19.79 32.18
N LEU A 171 38.03 -20.44 31.47
CA LEU A 171 36.82 -20.98 32.06
C LEU A 171 37.11 -22.04 33.13
N LYS A 172 38.12 -22.90 32.92
CA LYS A 172 38.54 -23.90 33.90
C LYS A 172 39.06 -23.30 35.21
N LYS A 173 39.71 -22.13 35.14
CA LYS A 173 40.33 -21.46 36.28
C LYS A 173 39.39 -20.46 36.97
N GLU A 174 38.31 -20.06 36.30
CA GLU A 174 37.40 -19.04 36.79
C GLU A 174 36.50 -19.57 37.92
N THR A 175 36.48 -18.83 39.02
CA THR A 175 35.71 -19.16 40.23
C THR A 175 34.60 -18.14 40.48
N ASN A 176 34.69 -16.95 39.90
CA ASN A 176 33.65 -15.93 39.99
C ASN A 176 32.46 -16.31 39.10
N PRO A 177 31.25 -16.55 39.66
CA PRO A 177 30.10 -16.97 38.87
C PRO A 177 29.73 -16.00 37.73
N PHE A 178 29.98 -14.70 37.92
CA PHE A 178 29.71 -13.67 36.91
C PHE A 178 30.55 -13.87 35.65
N PHE A 179 31.86 -14.10 35.81
CA PHE A 179 32.77 -14.31 34.68
C PHE A 179 32.71 -15.73 34.15
N GLN A 180 32.50 -16.74 35.03
CA GLN A 180 32.39 -18.13 34.62
C GLN A 180 31.26 -18.32 33.60
N LYS A 181 30.07 -17.77 33.86
CA LYS A 181 28.94 -17.85 32.92
C LYS A 181 29.23 -17.13 31.60
N LYS A 182 29.89 -15.99 31.68
CA LYS A 182 30.25 -15.16 30.52
C LYS A 182 31.33 -15.80 29.64
N TYR A 183 32.34 -16.45 30.23
CA TYR A 183 33.33 -17.25 29.49
C TYR A 183 32.69 -18.51 28.89
N ALA A 184 31.81 -19.19 29.64
CA ALA A 184 31.06 -20.33 29.10
C ALA A 184 30.20 -19.94 27.89
N PHE A 185 29.60 -18.74 27.91
CA PHE A 185 28.86 -18.22 26.76
C PHE A 185 29.77 -17.92 25.56
N GLN A 186 30.93 -17.27 25.77
CA GLN A 186 31.90 -17.05 24.67
C GLN A 186 32.36 -18.38 24.07
N LEU A 187 32.65 -19.38 24.90
CA LEU A 187 33.04 -20.70 24.43
C LEU A 187 31.90 -21.41 23.67
N THR A 188 30.65 -21.19 24.06
CA THR A 188 29.47 -21.69 23.35
C THR A 188 29.38 -21.10 21.95
N LYS A 189 29.61 -19.78 21.80
CA LYS A 189 29.67 -19.11 20.48
C LYS A 189 30.81 -19.67 19.64
N LEU A 190 32.03 -19.74 20.19
CA LEU A 190 33.20 -20.24 19.47
C LEU A 190 32.98 -21.68 18.99
N ALA A 191 32.49 -22.57 19.85
CA ALA A 191 32.16 -23.95 19.46
C ALA A 191 31.07 -24.01 18.36
N PHE A 192 30.08 -23.10 18.39
CA PHE A 192 29.05 -23.05 17.36
C PHE A 192 29.59 -22.63 15.98
N TYR A 193 30.44 -21.61 15.93
CA TYR A 193 31.01 -21.09 14.67
C TYR A 193 32.10 -22.00 14.09
N SER A 194 32.87 -22.70 14.93
CA SER A 194 33.80 -23.75 14.46
C SER A 194 33.12 -25.07 14.09
N THR A 195 31.80 -25.17 14.29
CA THR A 195 31.00 -26.40 14.11
C THR A 195 31.42 -27.58 15.00
N ASP A 196 32.16 -27.33 16.10
CA ASP A 196 32.51 -28.34 17.10
C ASP A 196 31.33 -28.66 18.02
N SER A 197 30.47 -29.59 17.57
CA SER A 197 29.29 -30.03 18.31
C SER A 197 29.63 -30.70 19.64
N ILE A 198 30.77 -31.38 19.75
CA ILE A 198 31.19 -32.09 20.97
C ILE A 198 31.52 -31.09 22.07
N LEU A 199 32.33 -30.08 21.75
CA LEU A 199 32.64 -28.98 22.66
C LEU A 199 31.37 -28.21 23.01
N PHE A 200 30.54 -27.91 22.02
CA PHE A 200 29.28 -27.21 22.23
C PHE A 200 28.39 -27.92 23.25
N HIS A 201 28.08 -29.21 23.05
CA HIS A 201 27.22 -29.96 23.97
C HIS A 201 27.81 -30.07 25.36
N ARG A 202 29.14 -30.23 25.48
CA ARG A 202 29.83 -30.29 26.78
C ARG A 202 29.62 -29.01 27.57
N VAL A 203 29.91 -27.86 26.96
CA VAL A 203 29.78 -26.54 27.58
C VAL A 203 28.33 -26.23 27.89
N TYR A 204 27.42 -26.45 26.93
CA TYR A 204 25.99 -26.23 27.13
C TYR A 204 25.41 -27.07 28.27
N ASN A 205 25.72 -28.37 28.30
CA ASN A 205 25.22 -29.27 29.34
C ASN A 205 25.75 -28.92 30.73
N GLN A 206 27.00 -28.46 30.82
CA GLN A 206 27.62 -28.09 32.08
C GLN A 206 27.11 -26.77 32.64
N TYR A 207 26.93 -25.75 31.79
CA TYR A 207 26.70 -24.37 32.24
C TYR A 207 25.30 -23.81 31.94
N PHE A 208 24.51 -24.41 31.05
CA PHE A 208 23.25 -23.80 30.57
C PHE A 208 22.02 -24.73 30.62
N LYS A 209 22.20 -26.06 30.77
CA LYS A 209 21.09 -27.03 30.73
C LYS A 209 20.19 -27.00 31.97
N ASN A 210 20.78 -27.04 33.17
CA ASN A 210 20.05 -27.21 34.44
C ASN A 210 20.07 -25.93 35.27
N ILE A 211 19.46 -24.87 34.74
CA ILE A 211 19.41 -23.56 35.39
C ILE A 211 18.04 -23.33 36.03
N LYS A 212 18.03 -22.96 37.32
CA LYS A 212 16.81 -22.65 38.07
C LYS A 212 16.18 -21.33 37.63
N GLU A 213 17.01 -20.30 37.50
CA GLU A 213 16.60 -18.95 37.09
C GLU A 213 17.42 -18.52 35.89
N ARG A 214 16.76 -18.40 34.73
CA ARG A 214 17.43 -18.07 33.47
C ARG A 214 17.74 -16.58 33.38
N THR A 215 18.92 -16.25 32.88
CA THR A 215 19.34 -14.90 32.48
C THR A 215 19.36 -14.79 30.97
N VAL A 216 19.56 -13.57 30.44
CA VAL A 216 19.65 -13.31 28.98
C VAL A 216 20.65 -14.27 28.30
N LEU A 217 21.82 -14.50 28.91
CA LEU A 217 22.83 -15.41 28.34
C LEU A 217 22.37 -16.87 28.26
N ASP A 218 21.46 -17.32 29.12
CA ASP A 218 20.91 -18.67 29.03
C ASP A 218 20.00 -18.82 27.81
N TRP A 219 19.21 -17.78 27.51
CA TRP A 219 18.36 -17.76 26.33
C TRP A 219 19.18 -17.63 25.05
N TRP A 220 20.22 -16.79 25.07
CA TRP A 220 21.16 -16.71 23.94
C TRP A 220 21.91 -18.03 23.72
N ALA A 221 22.34 -18.73 24.78
CA ALA A 221 22.92 -20.06 24.64
C ALA A 221 21.91 -21.08 24.11
N MET A 222 20.65 -21.00 24.55
CA MET A 222 19.56 -21.85 24.06
C MET A 222 19.28 -21.61 22.56
N HIS A 223 19.37 -20.37 22.09
CA HIS A 223 19.31 -20.06 20.66
C HIS A 223 20.38 -20.82 19.89
N TYR A 224 21.66 -20.74 20.28
CA TYR A 224 22.69 -21.52 19.60
C TYR A 224 22.44 -23.03 19.70
N LYS A 225 21.89 -23.53 20.81
CA LYS A 225 21.53 -24.94 20.96
C LYS A 225 20.43 -25.35 19.97
N SER A 226 19.41 -24.51 19.74
CA SER A 226 18.38 -24.75 18.73
C SER A 226 18.98 -24.89 17.33
N MET A 227 19.87 -23.97 16.95
CA MET A 227 20.58 -24.00 15.68
C MET A 227 21.49 -25.24 15.50
N VAL A 228 22.15 -25.70 16.57
CA VAL A 228 22.94 -26.95 16.53
C VAL A 228 22.03 -28.16 16.34
N LEU A 229 20.86 -28.19 16.98
CA LEU A 229 19.91 -29.28 16.83
C LEU A 229 19.33 -29.35 15.40
N GLU A 230 19.11 -28.21 14.74
CA GLU A 230 18.75 -28.15 13.31
C GLU A 230 19.81 -28.85 12.45
N ARG A 231 21.10 -28.51 12.64
CA ARG A 231 22.23 -29.16 11.92
C ARG A 231 22.31 -30.67 12.18
N GLU A 232 21.82 -31.12 13.33
CA GLU A 232 21.78 -32.54 13.72
C GLU A 232 20.50 -33.25 13.27
N ASN A 233 19.62 -32.60 12.49
CA ASN A 233 18.30 -33.11 12.09
C ASN A 233 17.40 -33.49 13.28
N LYS A 234 17.56 -32.84 14.43
CA LYS A 234 16.70 -33.00 15.61
C LYS A 234 15.64 -31.89 15.65
N THR A 235 14.89 -31.78 14.56
CA THR A 235 13.98 -30.67 14.25
C THR A 235 12.93 -30.44 15.33
N ASP A 236 12.32 -31.49 15.89
CA ASP A 236 11.28 -31.31 16.92
C ASP A 236 11.85 -30.68 18.21
N SER A 237 13.06 -31.09 18.60
CA SER A 237 13.77 -30.50 19.75
C SER A 237 14.27 -29.09 19.46
N ALA A 238 14.69 -28.82 18.22
CA ALA A 238 15.08 -27.47 17.79
C ALA A 238 13.87 -26.52 17.80
N ASN A 239 12.76 -26.91 17.18
CA ASN A 239 11.48 -26.20 17.18
C ASN A 239 11.00 -25.86 18.59
N TYR A 240 11.06 -26.83 19.52
CA TYR A 240 10.75 -26.59 20.93
C TYR A 240 11.60 -25.44 21.49
N LEU A 241 12.92 -25.50 21.32
CA LEU A 241 13.81 -24.43 21.81
C LEU A 241 13.60 -23.09 21.10
N HIS A 242 13.28 -23.08 19.79
CA HIS A 242 12.95 -21.86 19.06
C HIS A 242 11.72 -21.15 19.65
N ALA A 243 10.66 -21.90 19.99
CA ALA A 243 9.48 -21.33 20.63
C ALA A 243 9.78 -20.70 21.99
N LEU A 244 10.58 -21.39 22.83
CA LEU A 244 10.99 -20.87 24.13
C LEU A 244 11.87 -19.62 23.97
N VAL A 245 12.87 -19.65 23.08
CA VAL A 245 13.74 -18.49 22.85
C VAL A 245 12.95 -17.28 22.36
N PHE A 246 11.95 -17.49 21.49
CA PHE A 246 11.07 -16.42 21.03
C PHE A 246 10.38 -15.69 22.18
N SER A 247 9.84 -16.41 23.17
CA SER A 247 9.13 -15.76 24.26
C SER A 247 10.03 -14.96 25.22
N HIS A 248 11.31 -15.31 25.31
CA HIS A 248 12.18 -14.85 26.41
C HIS A 248 13.42 -14.06 25.97
N SER A 249 13.63 -13.82 24.67
CA SER A 249 14.81 -13.12 24.14
C SER A 249 14.49 -12.18 23.00
N SER A 250 14.44 -10.87 23.27
CA SER A 250 14.02 -9.86 22.28
C SER A 250 14.88 -9.88 21.02
N ASN A 251 16.20 -10.02 21.17
CA ASN A 251 17.15 -10.04 20.04
C ASN A 251 17.02 -11.31 19.18
N LYS A 252 16.58 -12.43 19.78
CA LYS A 252 16.54 -13.74 19.10
C LYS A 252 15.15 -14.14 18.61
N MET A 253 14.12 -13.31 18.85
CA MET A 253 12.76 -13.54 18.38
C MET A 253 12.71 -13.76 16.87
N PHE A 254 13.34 -12.89 16.10
CA PHE A 254 13.25 -12.94 14.64
C PHE A 254 13.91 -14.17 14.04
N ALA A 255 15.14 -14.48 14.46
CA ALA A 255 15.81 -15.71 14.05
C ALA A 255 15.00 -16.94 14.45
N SER A 256 14.46 -16.97 15.68
CA SER A 256 13.63 -18.10 16.12
C SER A 256 12.37 -18.26 15.28
N LYS A 257 11.74 -17.15 14.85
CA LYS A 257 10.59 -17.16 13.93
C LYS A 257 10.94 -17.81 12.61
N GLN A 258 12.08 -17.46 12.03
CA GLN A 258 12.50 -17.98 10.72
C GLN A 258 12.74 -19.49 10.70
N TYR A 259 13.28 -20.04 11.80
CA TYR A 259 13.58 -21.47 11.87
C TYR A 259 12.42 -22.33 12.37
N PHE A 260 11.45 -21.74 13.08
CA PHE A 260 10.32 -22.50 13.60
C PHE A 260 9.42 -23.01 12.47
N SER A 261 9.03 -24.28 12.56
CA SER A 261 8.06 -24.90 11.67
C SER A 261 6.83 -25.41 12.42
N SER A 262 5.64 -25.22 11.86
CA SER A 262 4.39 -25.80 12.37
C SER A 262 4.26 -27.31 12.12
N LYS A 263 5.19 -27.91 11.36
CA LYS A 263 5.24 -29.36 11.13
C LYS A 263 5.53 -30.11 12.44
N ASN A 264 4.92 -31.29 12.60
CA ASN A 264 5.04 -32.14 13.81
C ASN A 264 4.68 -31.43 15.13
N PHE A 265 3.73 -30.48 15.11
CA PHE A 265 3.36 -29.70 16.29
C PHE A 265 3.05 -30.55 17.54
N ASP A 266 2.38 -31.70 17.38
CA ASP A 266 2.06 -32.60 18.50
C ASP A 266 3.30 -33.20 19.17
N ALA A 267 4.36 -33.47 18.40
CA ALA A 267 5.63 -33.94 18.95
C ALA A 267 6.35 -32.81 19.71
N VAL A 268 6.32 -31.59 19.17
CA VAL A 268 6.94 -30.41 19.78
C VAL A 268 6.25 -30.04 21.10
N ILE A 269 4.92 -29.97 21.12
CA ILE A 269 4.15 -29.62 22.34
C ILE A 269 4.32 -30.69 23.44
N ALA A 270 4.55 -31.95 23.09
CA ALA A 270 4.81 -33.02 24.04
C ALA A 270 6.15 -32.87 24.79
N LEU A 271 7.08 -32.05 24.27
CA LEU A 271 8.35 -31.72 24.94
C LEU A 271 8.21 -30.68 26.04
N ALA A 272 7.08 -29.95 26.09
CA ALA A 272 6.82 -28.91 27.07
C ALA A 272 6.67 -29.48 28.49
N LYS A 273 7.36 -28.86 29.44
CA LYS A 273 7.45 -29.32 30.83
C LYS A 273 6.38 -28.75 31.75
N ASN A 274 5.80 -27.63 31.37
CA ASN A 274 4.80 -26.91 32.14
C ASN A 274 3.89 -26.10 31.20
N ASP A 275 2.86 -25.47 31.76
CA ASP A 275 1.89 -24.71 30.98
C ASP A 275 2.49 -23.47 30.32
N GLU A 276 3.48 -22.80 30.94
CA GLU A 276 4.15 -21.65 30.32
C GLU A 276 4.88 -22.06 29.02
N GLU A 277 5.63 -23.17 29.04
CA GLU A 277 6.28 -23.69 27.83
C GLU A 277 5.27 -24.14 26.76
N ARG A 278 4.09 -24.63 27.17
CA ARG A 278 3.01 -24.92 26.22
C ARG A 278 2.50 -23.64 25.58
N ALA A 279 2.29 -22.59 26.39
CA ALA A 279 1.87 -21.28 25.91
C ALA A 279 2.89 -20.70 24.91
N ASP A 280 4.19 -20.80 25.18
CA ASP A 280 5.29 -20.38 24.29
C ASP A 280 5.21 -21.07 22.91
N ILE A 281 4.96 -22.38 22.89
CA ILE A 281 4.88 -23.17 21.65
C ILE A 281 3.62 -22.81 20.84
N TYR A 282 2.47 -22.66 21.50
CA TYR A 282 1.25 -22.20 20.83
C TYR A 282 1.40 -20.77 20.31
N LEU A 283 2.00 -19.86 21.10
CA LEU A 283 2.30 -18.50 20.66
C LEU A 283 3.10 -18.51 19.37
N MET A 284 4.18 -19.30 19.33
CA MET A 284 5.06 -19.37 18.18
C MET A 284 4.32 -19.82 16.91
N ARG A 285 3.46 -20.84 17.04
CA ARG A 285 2.59 -21.29 15.95
C ARG A 285 1.65 -20.19 15.47
N GLU A 286 1.04 -19.44 16.38
CA GLU A 286 0.09 -18.37 15.99
C GLU A 286 0.78 -17.12 15.42
N VAL A 287 2.02 -16.85 15.79
CA VAL A 287 2.82 -15.75 15.19
C VAL A 287 3.13 -16.04 13.72
N ILE A 288 3.38 -17.30 13.36
CA ILE A 288 3.58 -17.73 11.96
C ILE A 288 2.27 -18.14 11.26
N ASN A 289 1.12 -18.07 11.93
CA ASN A 289 -0.17 -18.39 11.33
C ASN A 289 -0.77 -17.16 10.65
N HIS A 290 -1.06 -17.30 9.35
CA HIS A 290 -1.64 -16.25 8.49
C HIS A 290 -3.18 -16.24 8.54
N GLY A 291 -3.79 -17.38 8.85
CA GLY A 291 -5.25 -17.53 8.96
C GLY A 291 -5.80 -17.15 10.34
N ARG A 292 -6.98 -17.68 10.66
CA ARG A 292 -7.66 -17.44 11.95
C ARG A 292 -6.90 -18.09 13.10
N SER A 293 -6.66 -17.34 14.18
CA SER A 293 -5.85 -17.80 15.32
C SER A 293 -6.60 -17.96 16.64
N LEU A 294 -7.92 -17.74 16.71
CA LEU A 294 -8.69 -17.74 17.97
C LEU A 294 -8.47 -19.01 18.80
N ASP A 295 -8.49 -20.20 18.19
CA ASP A 295 -8.31 -21.46 18.92
C ASP A 295 -6.93 -21.54 19.57
N GLY A 296 -5.88 -21.09 18.87
CA GLY A 296 -4.52 -21.02 19.42
C GLY A 296 -4.36 -19.94 20.49
N ILE A 297 -4.97 -18.76 20.28
CA ILE A 297 -5.01 -17.68 21.27
C ILE A 297 -5.68 -18.15 22.56
N LEU A 298 -6.79 -18.88 22.46
CA LEU A 298 -7.47 -19.49 23.61
C LEU A 298 -6.60 -20.53 24.32
N LYS A 299 -5.76 -21.28 23.59
CA LYS A 299 -4.79 -22.20 24.20
C LYS A 299 -3.68 -21.46 24.95
N VAL A 300 -3.11 -20.41 24.38
CA VAL A 300 -2.15 -19.54 25.08
C VAL A 300 -2.78 -18.97 26.35
N TYR A 301 -4.00 -18.43 26.25
CA TYR A 301 -4.74 -17.91 27.39
C TYR A 301 -5.04 -18.97 28.46
N GLN A 302 -5.44 -20.17 28.05
CA GLN A 302 -5.74 -21.28 28.96
C GLN A 302 -4.52 -21.69 29.77
N PHE A 303 -3.36 -21.78 29.12
CA PHE A 303 -2.12 -22.21 29.78
C PHE A 303 -1.44 -21.10 30.57
N SER A 304 -1.44 -19.87 30.04
CA SER A 304 -0.85 -18.70 30.69
C SER A 304 -1.72 -17.45 30.48
N PRO A 305 -2.72 -17.21 31.34
CA PRO A 305 -3.65 -16.08 31.18
C PRO A 305 -2.98 -14.70 31.22
N ALA A 306 -1.80 -14.60 31.83
CA ALA A 306 -1.01 -13.37 31.95
C ALA A 306 0.24 -13.38 31.05
N HIS A 307 0.26 -14.25 30.04
CA HIS A 307 1.38 -14.38 29.12
C HIS A 307 1.74 -13.04 28.47
N ARG A 308 3.01 -12.62 28.54
CA ARG A 308 3.46 -11.29 28.10
C ARG A 308 3.14 -10.98 26.65
N HIS A 309 3.18 -11.99 25.77
CA HIS A 309 2.97 -11.84 24.33
C HIS A 309 1.52 -12.10 23.87
N LEU A 310 0.59 -12.32 24.79
CA LEU A 310 -0.82 -12.51 24.40
C LEU A 310 -1.43 -11.26 23.73
N PRO A 311 -1.13 -10.01 24.17
CA PRO A 311 -1.58 -8.81 23.48
C PRO A 311 -1.06 -8.70 22.03
N LEU A 312 0.14 -9.22 21.73
CA LEU A 312 0.63 -9.28 20.35
C LEU A 312 -0.31 -10.11 19.45
N LEU A 313 -0.71 -11.31 19.89
CA LEU A 313 -1.63 -12.15 19.12
C LEU A 313 -3.01 -11.51 18.95
N ILE A 314 -3.52 -10.86 20.00
CA ILE A 314 -4.81 -10.16 19.94
C ILE A 314 -4.75 -9.02 18.92
N SER A 315 -3.68 -8.21 18.92
CA SER A 315 -3.50 -7.13 17.93
C SER A 315 -3.42 -7.66 16.50
N ARG A 316 -2.68 -8.75 16.28
CA ARG A 316 -2.61 -9.42 14.97
C ARG A 316 -4.00 -9.83 14.49
N GLU A 317 -4.79 -10.44 15.36
CA GLU A 317 -6.12 -10.93 15.01
C GLU A 317 -7.12 -9.80 14.74
N ILE A 318 -7.04 -8.68 15.47
CA ILE A 318 -7.82 -7.47 15.20
C ILE A 318 -7.47 -6.93 13.81
N ASN A 319 -6.18 -6.79 13.49
CA ASN A 319 -5.78 -6.25 12.17
C ASN A 319 -6.13 -7.20 11.00
N LYS A 320 -6.12 -8.52 11.22
CA LYS A 320 -6.63 -9.50 10.24
C LYS A 320 -8.13 -9.32 10.01
N LEU A 321 -8.91 -9.18 11.09
CA LEU A 321 -10.35 -8.93 11.01
C LEU A 321 -10.69 -7.62 10.29
N GLU A 322 -9.92 -6.54 10.54
CA GLU A 322 -10.03 -5.29 9.80
C GLU A 322 -9.79 -5.50 8.30
N ASP A 323 -8.74 -6.25 7.95
CA ASP A 323 -8.41 -6.50 6.55
C ASP A 323 -9.51 -7.28 5.83
N TRP A 324 -9.87 -8.44 6.39
CA TRP A 324 -10.82 -9.37 5.77
C TRP A 324 -12.22 -8.78 5.63
N LEU A 325 -12.66 -7.94 6.57
CA LEU A 325 -14.02 -7.38 6.56
C LEU A 325 -14.12 -6.02 5.86
N GLU A 326 -13.07 -5.19 5.93
CA GLU A 326 -13.19 -3.76 5.61
C GLU A 326 -12.31 -3.30 4.45
N THR A 327 -11.21 -3.99 4.09
CA THR A 327 -10.35 -3.59 2.95
C THR A 327 -11.11 -3.57 1.64
N THR A 328 -11.74 -4.69 1.25
CA THR A 328 -12.54 -4.73 0.02
C THR A 328 -13.72 -3.77 0.09
N ARG A 329 -14.32 -3.59 1.27
CA ARG A 329 -15.52 -2.76 1.44
C ARG A 329 -15.23 -1.25 1.32
N PHE A 330 -14.12 -0.77 1.88
CA PHE A 330 -13.84 0.67 1.97
C PHE A 330 -12.70 1.14 1.08
N ALA A 331 -11.64 0.34 0.94
CA ALA A 331 -10.49 0.67 0.10
C ALA A 331 -10.69 0.22 -1.36
N ASN A 332 -11.65 -0.68 -1.64
CA ASN A 332 -11.86 -1.29 -2.96
C ASN A 332 -10.55 -1.90 -3.51
N SER A 333 -9.77 -2.48 -2.61
CA SER A 333 -8.49 -3.15 -2.87
C SER A 333 -8.57 -4.62 -2.45
N GLU A 334 -7.58 -5.39 -2.88
CA GLU A 334 -7.38 -6.78 -2.45
C GLU A 334 -6.89 -6.84 -1.00
N ILE A 335 -7.30 -7.89 -0.29
CA ILE A 335 -6.78 -8.21 1.04
C ILE A 335 -5.30 -8.61 0.96
N VAL A 336 -4.57 -8.49 2.07
CA VAL A 336 -3.17 -8.94 2.10
C VAL A 336 -3.12 -10.47 2.06
N THR A 337 -2.51 -11.00 0.99
CA THR A 337 -2.16 -12.42 0.83
C THR A 337 -0.65 -12.62 0.91
N GLU A 338 -0.20 -13.85 1.20
CA GLU A 338 1.20 -14.10 1.56
C GLU A 338 2.19 -14.05 0.37
N SER A 339 1.75 -14.18 -0.88
CA SER A 339 2.72 -14.31 -1.96
C SER A 339 2.15 -13.91 -3.32
N TYR A 340 2.89 -13.07 -4.03
CA TYR A 340 2.77 -12.94 -5.49
C TYR A 340 3.31 -14.20 -6.23
N TRP A 341 3.90 -15.17 -5.51
CA TRP A 341 4.71 -16.26 -6.07
C TRP A 341 4.40 -17.68 -5.56
N ASP A 342 3.57 -17.84 -4.53
CA ASP A 342 3.12 -19.15 -4.06
C ASP A 342 1.67 -19.36 -4.52
N ASP A 343 1.54 -20.21 -5.55
CA ASP A 343 0.26 -20.64 -6.13
C ASP A 343 -0.52 -21.63 -5.23
N ASP A 344 -0.02 -21.91 -4.01
CA ASP A 344 -0.39 -23.09 -3.21
C ASP A 344 -1.11 -22.79 -1.88
N ASP A 345 -1.73 -21.62 -1.73
CA ASP A 345 -2.67 -21.40 -0.63
C ASP A 345 -4.11 -21.35 -1.15
N GLU A 346 -4.97 -22.19 -0.54
CA GLU A 346 -6.42 -22.03 -0.63
C GLU A 346 -6.73 -20.53 -0.55
N PRO A 347 -7.54 -19.96 -1.47
CA PRO A 347 -7.85 -18.54 -1.43
C PRO A 347 -8.26 -18.23 0.00
N LEU A 348 -7.52 -17.34 0.69
CA LEU A 348 -7.90 -16.79 2.00
C LEU A 348 -9.35 -16.35 1.86
N MET A 349 -10.25 -17.26 2.24
CA MET A 349 -11.52 -17.41 1.53
C MET A 349 -12.38 -16.23 1.92
N GLN A 350 -12.49 -15.24 1.02
CA GLN A 350 -13.47 -14.17 1.09
C GLN A 350 -14.85 -14.79 1.31
N ASN A 351 -15.28 -14.80 2.56
CA ASN A 351 -16.65 -15.08 2.93
C ASN A 351 -16.95 -14.17 4.10
N TRP A 352 -17.29 -12.93 3.74
CA TRP A 352 -17.64 -11.86 4.67
C TRP A 352 -18.56 -12.35 5.79
N GLN A 353 -19.52 -13.23 5.49
CA GLN A 353 -20.42 -13.81 6.51
C GLN A 353 -19.67 -14.69 7.51
N ARG A 354 -18.75 -15.56 7.05
CA ARG A 354 -17.94 -16.40 7.95
C ARG A 354 -16.98 -15.55 8.79
N ASP A 355 -16.38 -14.51 8.21
CA ASP A 355 -15.48 -13.59 8.92
C ASP A 355 -16.24 -12.75 9.95
N TYR A 356 -17.47 -12.33 9.63
CA TYR A 356 -18.34 -11.62 10.55
C TYR A 356 -18.81 -12.51 11.71
N GLU A 357 -19.12 -13.78 11.47
CA GLU A 357 -19.39 -14.72 12.57
C GLU A 357 -18.14 -15.01 13.41
N TYR A 358 -16.97 -15.01 12.79
CA TYR A 358 -15.70 -15.14 13.49
C TYR A 358 -15.41 -13.92 14.38
N LEU A 359 -15.65 -12.69 13.90
CA LEU A 359 -15.58 -11.45 14.67
C LEU A 359 -16.40 -11.54 15.96
N LYS A 360 -17.66 -12.01 15.89
CA LYS A 360 -18.53 -12.17 17.08
C LYS A 360 -17.94 -13.14 18.10
N LYS A 361 -17.41 -14.27 17.63
CA LYS A 361 -16.75 -15.26 18.50
C LYS A 361 -15.50 -14.67 19.15
N PHE A 362 -14.71 -13.91 18.39
CA PHE A 362 -13.51 -13.26 18.90
C PHE A 362 -13.83 -12.19 19.96
N ILE A 363 -14.85 -11.36 19.74
CA ILE A 363 -15.35 -10.40 20.75
C ILE A 363 -15.73 -11.13 22.03
N THR A 364 -16.58 -12.15 21.93
CA THR A 364 -17.05 -12.93 23.09
C THR A 364 -15.88 -13.56 23.86
N ALA A 365 -14.89 -14.09 23.13
CA ALA A 365 -13.68 -14.66 23.73
C ALA A 365 -12.86 -13.61 24.48
N LEU A 366 -12.61 -12.45 23.87
CA LEU A 366 -11.83 -11.36 24.47
C LEU A 366 -12.53 -10.76 25.70
N GLU A 367 -13.86 -10.65 25.69
CA GLU A 367 -14.65 -10.25 26.86
C GLU A 367 -14.43 -11.21 28.05
N GLY A 368 -14.21 -12.49 27.78
CA GLY A 368 -13.86 -13.51 28.78
C GLY A 368 -12.43 -13.40 29.35
N MET A 369 -11.51 -12.70 28.68
CA MET A 369 -10.08 -12.65 29.04
C MET A 369 -9.75 -11.62 30.14
N GLN A 370 -10.26 -11.85 31.35
CA GLN A 370 -10.19 -10.89 32.47
C GLN A 370 -8.76 -10.54 32.94
N SER A 371 -7.77 -11.40 32.71
CA SER A 371 -6.37 -11.10 33.03
C SER A 371 -5.77 -10.04 32.11
N ILE A 372 -6.19 -9.96 30.84
CA ILE A 372 -5.78 -8.86 29.93
C ILE A 372 -6.39 -7.55 30.40
N ALA A 373 -7.67 -7.55 30.80
CA ALA A 373 -8.31 -6.37 31.37
C ALA A 373 -7.60 -5.86 32.64
N LYS A 374 -6.94 -6.74 33.40
CA LYS A 374 -6.15 -6.37 34.60
C LYS A 374 -4.73 -5.93 34.27
N SER A 375 -4.02 -6.65 33.41
CA SER A 375 -2.61 -6.36 33.10
C SER A 375 -2.44 -5.21 32.12
N ASN A 376 -3.37 -5.05 31.19
CA ASN A 376 -3.34 -4.06 30.11
C ASN A 376 -4.72 -3.40 29.91
N PRO A 377 -5.29 -2.72 30.92
CA PRO A 377 -6.68 -2.24 30.92
C PRO A 377 -7.00 -1.29 29.76
N VAL A 378 -6.09 -0.36 29.44
CA VAL A 378 -6.30 0.63 28.37
C VAL A 378 -6.29 -0.05 27.00
N TYR A 379 -5.32 -0.94 26.75
CA TYR A 379 -5.26 -1.74 25.52
C TYR A 379 -6.48 -2.65 25.35
N TYR A 380 -6.95 -3.27 26.43
CA TYR A 380 -8.16 -4.08 26.43
C TYR A 380 -9.38 -3.29 25.97
N ASP A 381 -9.57 -2.08 26.52
CA ASP A 381 -10.67 -1.20 26.15
C ASP A 381 -10.53 -0.70 24.69
N PHE A 382 -9.32 -0.38 24.21
CA PHE A 382 -9.09 -0.09 22.79
C PHE A 382 -9.44 -1.28 21.88
N SER A 383 -9.05 -2.49 22.27
CA SER A 383 -9.26 -3.71 21.48
C SER A 383 -10.75 -4.00 21.29
N LEU A 384 -11.51 -3.98 22.38
CA LEU A 384 -12.96 -4.21 22.32
C LEU A 384 -13.72 -3.04 21.68
N ALA A 385 -13.26 -1.80 21.87
CA ALA A 385 -13.82 -0.66 21.14
C ALA A 385 -13.70 -0.87 19.62
N CYS A 386 -12.50 -1.22 19.15
CA CYS A 386 -12.26 -1.45 17.71
C CYS A 386 -13.16 -2.54 17.14
N LEU A 387 -13.19 -3.72 17.77
CA LEU A 387 -13.97 -4.85 17.30
C LEU A 387 -15.47 -4.55 17.23
N ASN A 388 -16.00 -3.81 18.22
CA ASN A 388 -17.41 -3.40 18.20
C ASN A 388 -17.70 -2.32 17.16
N LEU A 389 -16.74 -1.45 16.83
CA LEU A 389 -16.85 -0.52 15.71
C LEU A 389 -16.91 -1.26 14.36
N ILE A 390 -16.05 -2.27 14.15
CA ILE A 390 -16.09 -3.15 12.96
C ILE A 390 -17.43 -3.87 12.89
N GLN A 391 -17.94 -4.38 14.02
CA GLN A 391 -19.23 -5.05 14.08
C GLN A 391 -20.40 -4.12 13.73
N GLY A 392 -20.22 -2.81 13.90
CA GLY A 392 -21.26 -1.78 13.78
C GLY A 392 -22.11 -1.61 15.04
N ASP A 393 -21.71 -2.20 16.19
CA ASP A 393 -22.41 -2.06 17.47
C ASP A 393 -21.93 -0.80 18.20
N ALA A 394 -22.57 0.33 17.87
CA ALA A 394 -22.22 1.63 18.44
C ALA A 394 -22.38 1.68 19.97
N ALA A 395 -23.35 0.96 20.54
CA ALA A 395 -23.60 1.00 21.98
C ALA A 395 -22.50 0.27 22.75
N GLN A 396 -22.07 -0.89 22.27
CA GLN A 396 -20.95 -1.61 22.89
C GLN A 396 -19.62 -0.91 22.63
N ALA A 397 -19.39 -0.35 21.44
CA ALA A 397 -18.19 0.44 21.17
C ALA A 397 -18.08 1.63 22.14
N GLU A 398 -19.17 2.38 22.34
CA GLU A 398 -19.21 3.51 23.27
C GLU A 398 -18.87 3.10 24.71
N LYS A 399 -19.43 1.98 25.18
CA LYS A 399 -19.17 1.44 26.54
C LYS A 399 -17.67 1.27 26.81
N TYR A 400 -16.89 0.82 25.83
CA TYR A 400 -15.44 0.67 25.96
C TYR A 400 -14.71 2.00 25.73
N ILE A 401 -15.11 2.80 24.73
CA ILE A 401 -14.49 4.10 24.41
C ILE A 401 -14.49 5.05 25.62
N VAL A 402 -15.59 5.14 26.36
CA VAL A 402 -15.68 6.07 27.52
C VAL A 402 -14.77 5.69 28.70
N ARG A 403 -14.26 4.45 28.73
CA ARG A 403 -13.35 3.97 29.78
C ARG A 403 -11.88 4.28 29.47
N ILE A 404 -11.57 4.57 28.21
CA ILE A 404 -10.20 4.80 27.74
C ILE A 404 -9.67 6.11 28.32
N LYS A 405 -8.57 6.00 29.06
CA LYS A 405 -7.80 7.14 29.56
C LYS A 405 -6.43 7.12 28.88
N PRO A 406 -6.23 7.90 27.79
CA PRO A 406 -4.99 7.84 27.02
C PRO A 406 -3.82 8.38 27.85
N SER A 407 -2.67 7.70 27.79
CA SER A 407 -1.44 8.09 28.50
C SER A 407 -0.40 8.78 27.62
N GLY A 408 -0.66 8.94 26.31
CA GLY A 408 0.27 9.53 25.35
C GLY A 408 -0.41 9.92 24.03
N ALA A 409 0.37 10.52 23.12
CA ALA A 409 -0.13 11.05 21.86
C ALA A 409 -0.73 9.98 20.96
N GLU A 410 -0.11 8.80 20.86
CA GLU A 410 -0.58 7.68 20.04
C GLU A 410 -1.97 7.19 20.50
N GLN A 411 -2.18 7.04 21.81
CA GLN A 411 -3.46 6.63 22.37
C GLN A 411 -4.52 7.74 22.23
N ALA A 412 -4.16 9.01 22.40
CA ALA A 412 -5.07 10.13 22.21
C ALA A 412 -5.53 10.24 20.74
N PHE A 413 -4.62 10.01 19.80
CA PHE A 413 -4.91 9.93 18.37
C PHE A 413 -5.89 8.79 18.08
N GLN A 414 -5.59 7.56 18.54
CA GLN A 414 -6.46 6.40 18.35
C GLN A 414 -7.86 6.61 18.95
N LEU A 415 -7.94 7.22 20.13
CA LEU A 415 -9.23 7.52 20.78
C LEU A 415 -10.05 8.49 19.92
N THR A 416 -9.41 9.51 19.36
CA THR A 416 -10.06 10.50 18.47
C THR A 416 -10.59 9.82 17.20
N VAL A 417 -9.84 8.87 16.62
CA VAL A 417 -10.29 8.05 15.48
C VAL A 417 -11.56 7.27 15.85
N PHE A 418 -11.57 6.57 16.98
CA PHE A 418 -12.73 5.78 17.43
C PHE A 418 -13.95 6.64 17.76
N GLN A 419 -13.75 7.81 18.37
CA GLN A 419 -14.81 8.77 18.62
C GLN A 419 -15.44 9.27 17.31
N LEU A 420 -14.64 9.51 16.27
CA LEU A 420 -15.14 9.93 14.97
C LEU A 420 -15.98 8.82 14.31
N VAL A 421 -15.47 7.59 14.27
CA VAL A 421 -16.25 6.46 13.73
C VAL A 421 -17.55 6.26 14.53
N LEU A 422 -17.48 6.26 15.86
CA LEU A 422 -18.65 6.16 16.73
C LEU A 422 -19.68 7.27 16.46
N LEU A 423 -19.23 8.51 16.28
CA LEU A 423 -20.09 9.66 15.97
C LEU A 423 -20.91 9.40 14.70
N THR A 424 -20.29 8.83 13.66
CA THR A 424 -20.97 8.50 12.40
C THR A 424 -21.94 7.32 12.49
N LEU A 425 -21.71 6.38 13.41
CA LEU A 425 -22.61 5.25 13.65
C LEU A 425 -23.83 5.64 14.49
N LYS A 426 -23.66 6.56 15.44
CA LYS A 426 -24.71 6.97 16.39
C LYS A 426 -25.67 8.03 15.85
N ASN A 427 -25.22 8.85 14.90
CA ASN A 427 -25.93 10.05 14.50
C ASN A 427 -26.15 10.11 12.99
N ASP A 428 -27.14 10.88 12.56
CA ASP A 428 -27.33 11.12 11.14
C ASP A 428 -26.30 12.12 10.61
N ILE A 429 -25.37 11.64 9.80
CA ILE A 429 -24.29 12.45 9.24
C ILE A 429 -24.77 13.52 8.24
N ALA A 430 -26.06 13.57 7.92
CA ALA A 430 -26.68 14.67 7.19
C ALA A 430 -26.92 15.92 8.06
N ASP A 431 -26.92 15.80 9.40
CA ASP A 431 -27.07 16.92 10.33
C ASP A 431 -25.80 17.81 10.32
N SER A 432 -26.00 19.13 10.18
CA SER A 432 -24.90 20.09 10.11
C SER A 432 -24.08 20.18 11.40
N ASN A 433 -24.67 19.95 12.57
CA ASN A 433 -23.95 19.93 13.84
C ASN A 433 -23.07 18.68 13.93
N VAL A 434 -23.59 17.54 13.49
CA VAL A 434 -22.81 16.28 13.41
C VAL A 434 -21.64 16.46 12.44
N GLN A 435 -21.88 17.04 11.25
CA GLN A 435 -20.81 17.37 10.31
C GLN A 435 -19.78 18.32 10.93
N HIS A 436 -20.20 19.38 11.62
CA HIS A 436 -19.30 20.29 12.30
C HIS A 436 -18.39 19.56 13.30
N GLU A 437 -18.91 18.64 14.11
CA GLU A 437 -18.11 17.85 15.04
C GLU A 437 -17.19 16.83 14.34
N ILE A 438 -17.64 16.17 13.26
CA ILE A 438 -16.77 15.33 12.42
C ILE A 438 -15.59 16.17 11.91
N GLY A 439 -15.85 17.38 11.41
CA GLY A 439 -14.83 18.30 10.90
C GLY A 439 -13.79 18.68 11.94
N LYS A 440 -14.22 19.01 13.17
CA LYS A 440 -13.30 19.32 14.28
C LYS A 440 -12.40 18.14 14.62
N LEU A 441 -12.97 16.95 14.81
CA LEU A 441 -12.20 15.75 15.15
C LEU A 441 -11.23 15.38 14.02
N TYR A 442 -11.69 15.45 12.78
CA TYR A 442 -10.86 15.15 11.61
C TYR A 442 -9.70 16.14 11.46
N GLN A 443 -9.96 17.45 11.65
CA GLN A 443 -8.92 18.47 11.65
C GLN A 443 -7.89 18.24 12.75
N GLN A 444 -8.33 17.87 13.96
CA GLN A 444 -7.42 17.52 15.06
C GLN A 444 -6.51 16.34 14.67
N LEU A 445 -7.05 15.29 14.04
CA LEU A 445 -6.24 14.16 13.55
C LEU A 445 -5.25 14.60 12.47
N LEU A 446 -5.67 15.47 11.55
CA LEU A 446 -4.79 16.03 10.53
C LEU A 446 -3.62 16.84 11.13
N ASP A 447 -3.83 17.54 12.24
CA ASP A 447 -2.79 18.31 12.92
C ASP A 447 -1.84 17.42 13.75
N GLN A 448 -2.34 16.29 14.25
CA GLN A 448 -1.59 15.32 15.06
C GLN A 448 -0.85 14.24 14.26
N ARG A 449 -1.00 14.22 12.94
CA ARG A 449 -0.54 13.14 12.03
C ARG A 449 0.98 12.89 11.93
N ALA A 450 1.79 13.46 12.83
CA ALA A 450 3.23 13.61 12.72
C ALA A 450 3.96 12.38 12.13
N LEU A 451 4.32 12.48 10.84
CA LEU A 451 5.28 11.73 9.99
C LEU A 451 5.45 10.21 10.11
N LYS A 452 4.81 9.50 11.05
CA LYS A 452 4.88 8.05 11.19
C LYS A 452 3.98 7.35 10.16
N PHE A 453 4.39 6.17 9.72
CA PHE A 453 3.69 5.36 8.72
C PHE A 453 2.26 5.01 9.18
N GLU A 454 2.12 4.62 10.44
CA GLU A 454 0.90 4.10 11.06
C GLU A 454 -0.19 5.17 11.11
N SER A 455 0.15 6.40 11.52
CA SER A 455 -0.81 7.51 11.61
C SER A 455 -1.35 7.90 10.23
N GLN A 456 -0.51 7.84 9.18
CA GLN A 456 -0.95 8.14 7.81
C GLN A 456 -1.80 7.01 7.23
N LYS A 457 -1.44 5.75 7.49
CA LYS A 457 -2.25 4.59 7.10
C LYS A 457 -3.63 4.58 7.77
N ILE A 458 -3.70 4.97 9.05
CA ILE A 458 -4.97 5.12 9.76
C ILE A 458 -5.81 6.26 9.16
N LEU A 459 -5.18 7.41 8.82
CA LEU A 459 -5.89 8.50 8.15
C LEU A 459 -6.40 8.10 6.76
N TYR A 460 -5.61 7.36 5.99
CA TYR A 460 -6.05 6.78 4.71
C TYR A 460 -7.29 5.89 4.90
N SER A 461 -7.23 4.97 5.87
CA SER A 461 -8.32 4.03 6.18
C SER A 461 -9.57 4.77 6.64
N LEU A 462 -9.41 5.74 7.55
CA LEU A 462 -10.50 6.56 8.05
C LEU A 462 -11.15 7.40 6.94
N SER A 463 -10.35 7.97 6.04
CA SER A 463 -10.85 8.76 4.91
C SER A 463 -11.60 7.87 3.91
N SER A 464 -11.12 6.65 3.68
CA SER A 464 -11.81 5.64 2.86
C SER A 464 -13.17 5.24 3.46
N TYR A 465 -13.21 5.03 4.79
CA TYR A 465 -14.45 4.78 5.53
C TYR A 465 -15.43 5.97 5.43
N LEU A 466 -14.96 7.21 5.61
CA LEU A 466 -15.79 8.40 5.54
C LEU A 466 -16.31 8.64 4.12
N ARG A 467 -15.46 8.51 3.10
CA ARG A 467 -15.86 8.53 1.69
C ARG A 467 -17.02 7.56 1.43
N TYR A 468 -16.87 6.30 1.82
CA TYR A 468 -17.92 5.29 1.68
C TYR A 468 -19.20 5.69 2.42
N THR A 469 -19.08 6.12 3.68
CA THR A 469 -20.23 6.44 4.55
C THR A 469 -21.04 7.62 4.02
N PHE A 470 -20.38 8.70 3.59
CA PHE A 470 -21.05 9.85 2.97
C PHE A 470 -21.65 9.51 1.60
N ALA A 471 -20.96 8.70 0.79
CA ALA A 471 -21.48 8.24 -0.50
C ALA A 471 -22.76 7.40 -0.33
N LYS A 472 -22.78 6.47 0.64
CA LYS A 472 -23.95 5.64 0.96
C LYS A 472 -25.17 6.47 1.40
N LYS A 473 -24.95 7.65 1.97
CA LYS A 473 -26.00 8.63 2.32
C LYS A 473 -26.39 9.55 1.15
N GLY A 474 -25.85 9.32 -0.05
CA GLY A 474 -26.12 10.15 -1.24
C GLY A 474 -25.40 11.50 -1.23
N MET A 475 -24.48 11.75 -0.29
CA MET A 475 -23.70 12.98 -0.21
C MET A 475 -22.39 12.84 -1.00
N VAL A 476 -22.52 12.58 -2.30
CA VAL A 476 -21.39 12.29 -3.20
C VAL A 476 -20.39 13.44 -3.25
N TYR A 477 -20.85 14.69 -3.11
CA TYR A 477 -20.00 15.88 -3.06
C TYR A 477 -19.01 15.85 -1.87
N LEU A 478 -19.45 15.50 -0.65
CA LEU A 478 -18.55 15.35 0.51
C LEU A 478 -17.67 14.11 0.40
N ALA A 479 -18.22 13.01 -0.13
CA ALA A 479 -17.44 11.79 -0.38
C ALA A 479 -16.25 12.06 -1.31
N GLY A 480 -16.46 12.86 -2.37
CA GLY A 480 -15.38 13.25 -3.27
C GLY A 480 -14.32 14.14 -2.61
N LEU A 481 -14.68 14.97 -1.63
CA LEU A 481 -13.68 15.72 -0.88
C LEU A 481 -12.81 14.81 0.00
N PHE A 482 -13.40 13.81 0.67
CA PHE A 482 -12.65 12.81 1.44
C PHE A 482 -11.72 11.95 0.59
N ASP A 483 -12.04 11.73 -0.69
CA ASP A 483 -11.20 10.97 -1.61
C ASP A 483 -9.77 11.53 -1.72
N ASN A 484 -9.61 12.86 -1.66
CA ASN A 484 -8.29 13.53 -1.64
C ASN A 484 -7.44 13.18 -0.42
N TYR A 485 -8.09 12.79 0.68
CA TYR A 485 -7.41 12.37 1.90
C TYR A 485 -7.29 10.85 2.00
N ALA A 486 -8.04 10.10 1.18
CA ALA A 486 -7.93 8.66 1.01
C ALA A 486 -6.76 8.28 0.07
N VAL A 487 -5.62 8.97 0.23
CA VAL A 487 -4.37 8.69 -0.49
C VAL A 487 -3.28 8.36 0.52
N ASN A 488 -2.73 7.15 0.45
CA ASN A 488 -1.59 6.78 1.27
C ASN A 488 -0.31 7.42 0.71
N LYS A 489 0.25 8.41 1.42
CA LYS A 489 1.44 9.16 0.96
C LYS A 489 2.72 8.33 0.95
N PHE A 490 2.74 7.17 1.60
CA PHE A 490 3.86 6.23 1.55
C PHE A 490 3.78 5.26 0.35
N CYS A 491 2.65 5.23 -0.34
CA CYS A 491 2.48 4.45 -1.56
C CYS A 491 3.15 5.17 -2.73
N SER A 492 4.42 4.82 -2.98
CA SER A 492 5.24 5.44 -4.03
C SER A 492 4.67 5.26 -5.44
N THR A 493 3.87 4.21 -5.67
CA THR A 493 3.26 3.87 -6.97
C THR A 493 1.83 4.34 -7.16
N CYS A 494 1.16 4.77 -6.07
CA CYS A 494 -0.15 5.40 -6.15
C CYS A 494 -0.12 6.78 -6.84
N HIS A 495 1.08 7.32 -7.11
CA HIS A 495 1.31 8.67 -7.60
C HIS A 495 1.76 8.66 -9.07
N SER A 496 0.90 8.18 -9.97
CA SER A 496 1.15 8.27 -11.43
C SER A 496 0.22 9.23 -12.17
N ASN A 497 -0.71 9.88 -11.47
CA ASN A 497 -1.59 10.89 -12.07
C ASN A 497 -0.98 12.28 -11.90
N THR A 498 -1.14 13.13 -12.91
CA THR A 498 -0.92 14.57 -12.75
C THR A 498 -1.72 15.03 -11.53
N PHE A 499 -1.05 15.78 -10.64
CA PHE A 499 -1.54 16.19 -9.33
C PHE A 499 -2.98 16.75 -9.39
N GLU A 500 -3.34 17.37 -10.49
CA GLU A 500 -4.61 18.07 -10.72
C GLU A 500 -5.81 17.17 -11.03
N TYR A 501 -5.66 16.11 -11.85
CA TYR A 501 -6.81 15.22 -12.14
C TYR A 501 -7.17 14.35 -10.94
N SER A 502 -6.17 14.00 -10.11
CA SER A 502 -6.41 13.25 -8.88
C SER A 502 -7.48 13.91 -8.00
N MET A 503 -7.51 15.25 -7.96
CA MET A 503 -8.47 16.02 -7.15
C MET A 503 -9.93 15.91 -7.59
N ILE A 504 -10.19 15.62 -8.87
CA ILE A 504 -11.57 15.57 -9.41
C ILE A 504 -11.97 14.18 -9.88
N SER A 505 -11.06 13.21 -9.89
CA SER A 505 -11.30 11.88 -10.47
C SER A 505 -12.51 11.14 -9.87
N TYR A 506 -12.69 11.16 -8.55
CA TYR A 506 -13.86 10.60 -7.89
C TYR A 506 -15.15 11.34 -8.28
N LEU A 507 -15.11 12.68 -8.29
CA LEU A 507 -16.27 13.50 -8.67
C LEU A 507 -16.62 13.29 -10.15
N ASP A 508 -15.62 13.13 -11.02
CA ASP A 508 -15.83 12.84 -12.43
C ASP A 508 -16.53 11.49 -12.65
N ARG A 509 -16.17 10.47 -11.87
CA ARG A 509 -16.82 9.15 -11.95
C ARG A 509 -18.23 9.15 -11.36
N TYR A 510 -18.41 9.73 -10.18
CA TYR A 510 -19.61 9.47 -9.37
C TYR A 510 -20.54 10.67 -9.17
N ALA A 511 -20.04 11.91 -9.27
CA ALA A 511 -20.87 13.09 -9.00
C ALA A 511 -21.81 13.42 -10.17
N LEU A 512 -23.02 13.85 -9.83
CA LEU A 512 -23.96 14.44 -10.78
C LEU A 512 -23.82 15.97 -10.80
N VAL A 513 -24.43 16.63 -11.79
CA VAL A 513 -24.48 18.10 -11.90
C VAL A 513 -24.96 18.76 -10.59
N LYS A 514 -25.98 18.19 -9.94
CA LYS A 514 -26.50 18.70 -8.66
C LYS A 514 -25.46 18.68 -7.53
N ASP A 515 -24.58 17.68 -7.53
CA ASP A 515 -23.55 17.50 -6.49
C ASP A 515 -22.42 18.52 -6.68
N LEU A 516 -22.02 18.75 -7.94
CA LEU A 516 -21.05 19.79 -8.28
C LEU A 516 -21.57 21.19 -7.98
N ASN A 517 -22.82 21.48 -8.33
CA ASN A 517 -23.45 22.77 -7.99
C ASN A 517 -23.50 22.99 -6.47
N LYS A 518 -23.87 21.96 -5.70
CA LYS A 518 -23.86 22.02 -4.24
C LYS A 518 -22.44 22.28 -3.70
N LEU A 519 -21.43 21.65 -4.28
CA LEU A 519 -20.04 21.86 -3.86
C LEU A 519 -19.57 23.30 -4.17
N LEU A 520 -19.91 23.83 -5.34
CA LEU A 520 -19.63 25.22 -5.72
C LEU A 520 -20.34 26.22 -4.79
N GLU A 521 -21.59 25.95 -4.41
CA GLU A 521 -22.33 26.75 -3.43
C GLU A 521 -21.60 26.77 -2.07
N ILE A 522 -21.17 25.61 -1.57
CA ILE A 522 -20.40 25.51 -0.33
C ILE A 522 -19.08 26.27 -0.45
N TYR A 523 -18.39 26.16 -1.60
CA TYR A 523 -17.13 26.84 -1.85
C TYR A 523 -17.26 28.37 -1.71
N ASP A 524 -18.32 28.96 -2.23
CA ASP A 524 -18.55 30.40 -2.20
C ASP A 524 -19.21 30.90 -0.89
N ARG A 525 -19.81 30.00 -0.11
CA ARG A 525 -20.44 30.32 1.19
C ARG A 525 -19.42 30.78 2.23
N LYS A 526 -19.73 31.82 3.03
CA LYS A 526 -18.82 32.32 4.09
C LYS A 526 -18.95 31.56 5.41
N ASP A 527 -20.16 31.13 5.74
CA ASP A 527 -20.53 30.34 6.91
C ASP A 527 -20.39 28.85 6.62
N LYS A 528 -19.16 28.41 6.35
CA LYS A 528 -18.85 26.98 6.23
C LYS A 528 -18.84 26.34 7.62
N ASN A 529 -19.30 25.10 7.72
CA ASN A 529 -19.07 24.32 8.94
C ASN A 529 -17.63 23.79 8.96
N ALA A 530 -17.16 23.29 10.12
CA ALA A 530 -15.78 22.86 10.28
C ALA A 530 -15.38 21.71 9.33
N LEU A 531 -16.32 20.85 8.90
CA LEU A 531 -16.03 19.77 7.95
C LEU A 531 -15.77 20.33 6.56
N GLU A 532 -16.65 21.22 6.09
CA GLU A 532 -16.51 21.89 4.80
C GLU A 532 -15.21 22.71 4.75
N GLU A 533 -14.90 23.47 5.80
CA GLU A 533 -13.64 24.21 5.90
C GLU A 533 -12.42 23.30 5.85
N THR A 534 -12.46 22.18 6.56
CA THR A 534 -11.35 21.23 6.63
C THR A 534 -11.12 20.57 5.28
N LEU A 535 -12.17 20.03 4.67
CA LEU A 535 -12.07 19.22 3.45
C LEU A 535 -11.83 20.04 2.17
N LEU A 536 -12.14 21.34 2.18
CA LEU A 536 -11.86 22.22 1.04
C LEU A 536 -10.42 22.73 1.00
N LYS A 537 -9.61 22.56 2.05
CA LYS A 537 -8.20 23.01 2.07
C LYS A 537 -7.36 22.55 0.87
N PRO A 538 -7.48 21.30 0.36
CA PRO A 538 -6.73 20.87 -0.83
C PRO A 538 -7.27 21.50 -2.12
N TYR A 539 -8.53 21.93 -2.15
CA TYR A 539 -9.18 22.56 -3.30
C TYR A 539 -8.85 24.05 -3.35
N ILE A 540 -7.63 24.35 -3.79
CA ILE A 540 -7.13 25.72 -3.90
C ILE A 540 -7.86 26.49 -5.02
N ASN A 541 -8.46 25.79 -5.99
CA ASN A 541 -9.02 26.43 -7.18
C ASN A 541 -10.37 25.83 -7.61
N LYS A 542 -11.46 26.60 -7.46
CA LYS A 542 -12.80 26.19 -7.90
C LYS A 542 -12.95 26.01 -9.43
N TYR A 543 -12.01 26.51 -10.23
CA TYR A 543 -12.07 26.38 -11.69
C TYR A 543 -12.00 24.92 -12.16
N TYR A 544 -11.34 24.02 -11.42
CA TYR A 544 -11.39 22.58 -11.73
C TYR A 544 -12.80 21.99 -11.59
N LEU A 545 -13.58 22.47 -10.61
CA LEU A 545 -14.97 22.05 -10.43
C LEU A 545 -15.88 22.63 -11.53
N LEU A 546 -15.64 23.88 -11.93
CA LEU A 546 -16.37 24.52 -13.03
C LEU A 546 -16.07 23.87 -14.38
N ASP A 547 -14.81 23.48 -14.64
CA ASP A 547 -14.44 22.72 -15.82
C ASP A 547 -15.12 21.34 -15.83
N LEU A 548 -15.08 20.62 -14.70
CA LEU A 548 -15.78 19.33 -14.59
C LEU A 548 -17.30 19.49 -14.78
N LEU A 549 -17.89 20.54 -14.21
CA LEU A 549 -19.31 20.86 -14.40
C LEU A 549 -19.63 21.10 -15.89
N SER A 550 -18.76 21.82 -16.59
CA SER A 550 -18.87 22.03 -18.04
C SER A 550 -18.84 20.72 -18.81
N ALA A 551 -17.86 19.84 -18.53
CA ALA A 551 -17.76 18.53 -19.15
C ALA A 551 -19.02 17.67 -18.88
N LYS A 552 -19.59 17.72 -17.67
CA LYS A 552 -20.82 16.98 -17.31
C LYS A 552 -22.06 17.48 -18.06
N HIS A 553 -22.17 18.77 -18.34
CA HIS A 553 -23.22 19.32 -19.20
C HIS A 553 -22.98 18.94 -20.67
N LEU A 554 -21.74 19.07 -21.14
CA LEU A 554 -21.38 18.78 -22.52
C LEU A 554 -21.60 17.30 -22.87
N ARG A 555 -21.27 16.37 -21.97
CA ARG A 555 -21.59 14.94 -22.11
C ARG A 555 -23.09 14.66 -22.29
N LYS A 556 -23.97 15.58 -21.92
CA LYS A 556 -25.44 15.50 -22.12
C LYS A 556 -25.93 16.26 -23.37
N GLY A 557 -25.03 16.84 -24.17
CA GLY A 557 -25.38 17.66 -25.33
C GLY A 557 -25.78 19.10 -24.98
N ASP A 558 -25.63 19.51 -23.72
CA ASP A 558 -26.08 20.82 -23.23
C ASP A 558 -24.97 21.87 -23.35
N VAL A 559 -24.73 22.31 -24.59
CA VAL A 559 -23.66 23.28 -24.94
C VAL A 559 -23.85 24.59 -24.18
N LYS A 560 -25.10 25.06 -24.02
CA LYS A 560 -25.41 26.32 -23.34
C LYS A 560 -24.95 26.30 -21.89
N ASN A 561 -25.35 25.30 -21.10
CA ASN A 561 -24.96 25.26 -19.69
C ASN A 561 -23.48 24.88 -19.52
N ALA A 562 -22.91 24.09 -20.44
CA ALA A 562 -21.48 23.83 -20.46
C ALA A 562 -20.67 25.14 -20.66
N MET A 563 -21.09 26.00 -21.58
CA MET A 563 -20.49 27.32 -21.80
C MET A 563 -20.64 28.22 -20.57
N LEU A 564 -21.85 28.27 -19.98
CA LEU A 564 -22.10 29.10 -18.80
C LEU A 564 -21.24 28.70 -17.59
N ALA A 565 -20.96 27.40 -17.41
CA ALA A 565 -20.08 26.92 -16.34
C ALA A 565 -18.63 27.45 -16.47
N LEU A 566 -18.15 27.71 -17.68
CA LEU A 566 -16.79 28.20 -17.92
C LEU A 566 -16.67 29.73 -17.91
N LYS A 567 -17.79 30.46 -17.80
CA LYS A 567 -17.83 31.92 -17.95
C LYS A 567 -16.91 32.66 -16.97
N ASP A 568 -16.84 32.17 -15.73
CA ASP A 568 -16.09 32.81 -14.65
C ASP A 568 -14.65 32.31 -14.54
N ILE A 569 -14.20 31.43 -15.45
CA ILE A 569 -12.83 30.93 -15.48
C ILE A 569 -11.93 31.93 -16.24
N PRO A 570 -10.87 32.47 -15.61
CA PRO A 570 -9.96 33.42 -16.25
C PRO A 570 -9.06 32.72 -17.27
N ASP A 571 -8.63 33.45 -18.30
CA ASP A 571 -7.82 32.91 -19.40
C ASP A 571 -6.52 32.28 -18.92
N SER A 572 -5.92 32.83 -17.86
CA SER A 572 -4.71 32.32 -17.23
C SER A 572 -4.84 30.88 -16.71
N PHE A 573 -6.06 30.40 -16.44
CA PHE A 573 -6.30 29.00 -16.05
C PHE A 573 -5.91 28.03 -17.17
N TRP A 574 -6.27 28.37 -18.42
CA TRP A 574 -6.04 27.54 -19.59
C TRP A 574 -4.58 27.53 -20.07
N PHE A 575 -3.78 28.53 -19.68
CA PHE A 575 -2.35 28.64 -20.04
C PHE A 575 -1.38 28.03 -19.02
N SER A 576 -1.88 27.37 -17.97
CA SER A 576 -1.03 26.61 -17.04
C SER A 576 -0.59 25.26 -17.65
N PHE A 577 0.63 24.81 -17.31
CA PHE A 577 1.31 23.61 -17.88
C PHE A 577 0.48 22.32 -17.83
N THR A 578 -0.59 22.28 -17.03
CA THR A 578 -1.39 21.09 -16.73
C THR A 578 -2.78 21.06 -17.37
N ASN A 579 -3.24 22.10 -18.10
CA ASN A 579 -4.68 22.29 -18.32
C ASN A 579 -5.23 22.50 -19.75
N ALA A 580 -4.46 22.73 -20.83
CA ALA A 580 -5.12 22.82 -22.16
C ALA A 580 -4.23 22.67 -23.39
N SER A 581 -3.05 23.32 -23.42
CA SER A 581 -2.40 23.61 -24.70
C SER A 581 -1.88 22.38 -25.47
N PHE A 582 -1.59 21.27 -24.79
CA PHE A 582 -1.16 20.02 -25.44
C PHE A 582 -2.33 19.12 -25.87
N TYR A 583 -3.51 19.27 -25.23
CA TYR A 583 -4.66 18.38 -25.48
C TYR A 583 -5.77 19.03 -26.34
N ILE A 584 -5.61 20.31 -26.66
CA ILE A 584 -6.49 21.10 -27.57
C ILE A 584 -5.58 21.90 -28.53
N ASP A 585 -4.67 21.21 -29.20
CA ASP A 585 -3.71 21.81 -30.14
C ASP A 585 -4.24 21.87 -31.59
N SER A 586 -5.47 21.41 -31.79
CA SER A 586 -6.11 21.22 -33.10
C SER A 586 -7.46 21.94 -33.16
N ASP A 587 -7.85 22.44 -34.33
CA ASP A 587 -9.16 23.08 -34.54
C ASP A 587 -10.28 22.02 -34.51
N PRO A 588 -11.18 22.03 -33.51
CA PRO A 588 -12.24 21.04 -33.41
C PRO A 588 -13.29 21.18 -34.52
N PHE A 589 -13.38 22.32 -35.21
CA PHE A 589 -14.36 22.55 -36.26
C PHE A 589 -13.92 22.00 -37.63
N VAL A 590 -12.69 21.47 -37.73
CA VAL A 590 -12.14 20.81 -38.92
C VAL A 590 -12.05 19.31 -38.67
N ALA A 591 -12.66 18.50 -39.55
CA ALA A 591 -12.56 17.05 -39.45
C ALA A 591 -11.13 16.59 -39.81
N ASN A 592 -10.33 16.26 -38.80
CA ASN A 592 -8.95 15.81 -38.98
C ASN A 592 -8.90 14.32 -39.35
N SER A 593 -9.59 13.96 -40.45
CA SER A 593 -9.13 12.83 -41.26
C SER A 593 -8.05 13.38 -42.18
N GLU A 594 -7.05 12.59 -42.58
CA GLU A 594 -5.97 12.95 -43.54
C GLU A 594 -6.46 13.50 -44.91
N LEU A 595 -7.74 13.83 -45.06
CA LEU A 595 -8.46 14.12 -46.29
C LEU A 595 -9.06 15.54 -46.34
N LEU A 596 -8.91 16.37 -45.30
CA LEU A 596 -9.47 17.73 -45.27
C LEU A 596 -8.50 18.76 -44.70
N THR A 597 -7.57 19.22 -45.56
CA THR A 597 -6.69 20.40 -45.40
C THR A 597 -5.72 20.41 -44.21
N GLU A 598 -4.56 21.05 -44.40
CA GLU A 598 -3.57 21.21 -43.32
C GLU A 598 -4.19 21.93 -42.12
N PRO A 599 -3.91 21.49 -40.88
CA PRO A 599 -4.45 22.12 -39.69
C PRO A 599 -3.98 23.57 -39.63
N THR A 600 -4.92 24.51 -39.74
CA THR A 600 -4.67 25.89 -39.36
C THR A 600 -4.45 25.92 -37.85
N MET A 601 -3.24 26.27 -37.40
CA MET A 601 -2.92 26.39 -35.98
C MET A 601 -3.65 27.60 -35.36
N THR A 602 -4.95 27.45 -35.09
CA THR A 602 -5.69 28.32 -34.17
C THR A 602 -5.83 27.55 -32.88
N THR A 603 -5.11 27.96 -31.84
CA THR A 603 -5.22 27.35 -30.51
C THR A 603 -6.49 27.87 -29.83
N TYR A 604 -7.45 27.00 -29.56
CA TYR A 604 -8.63 27.33 -28.77
C TYR A 604 -8.49 26.81 -27.34
N ASN A 605 -9.09 27.51 -26.37
CA ASN A 605 -9.42 26.93 -25.08
C ASN A 605 -10.87 26.38 -25.05
N LYS A 606 -11.22 25.60 -24.02
CA LYS A 606 -12.56 25.00 -23.89
C LYS A 606 -13.69 26.03 -23.94
N ARG A 607 -13.49 27.21 -23.33
CA ARG A 607 -14.51 28.29 -23.30
C ARG A 607 -14.79 28.81 -24.71
N GLU A 608 -13.74 29.11 -25.47
CA GLU A 608 -13.84 29.63 -26.84
C GLU A 608 -14.53 28.63 -27.78
N ILE A 609 -14.24 27.33 -27.63
CA ILE A 609 -14.90 26.27 -28.39
C ILE A 609 -16.40 26.27 -28.10
N LEU A 610 -16.80 26.29 -26.83
CA LEU A 610 -18.21 26.25 -26.45
C LEU A 610 -18.97 27.52 -26.81
N GLU A 611 -18.34 28.70 -26.69
CA GLU A 611 -18.90 29.97 -27.15
C GLU A 611 -19.14 29.94 -28.66
N ARG A 612 -18.19 29.41 -29.43
CA ARG A 612 -18.33 29.25 -30.88
C ARG A 612 -19.42 28.24 -31.24
N MET A 613 -19.47 27.08 -30.59
CA MET A 613 -20.54 26.09 -30.80
C MET A 613 -21.91 26.69 -30.50
N TYR A 614 -22.08 27.39 -29.37
CA TYR A 614 -23.34 28.02 -29.02
C TYR A 614 -23.75 29.08 -30.04
N ALA A 615 -22.82 29.91 -30.50
CA ALA A 615 -23.08 30.89 -31.56
C ALA A 615 -23.55 30.22 -32.87
N LEU A 616 -22.91 29.12 -33.28
CA LEU A 616 -23.31 28.35 -34.46
C LEU A 616 -24.74 27.78 -34.31
N GLU A 617 -25.10 27.28 -33.13
CA GLU A 617 -26.47 26.80 -32.84
C GLU A 617 -27.51 27.92 -32.94
N GLN A 618 -27.20 29.12 -32.45
CA GLN A 618 -28.10 30.27 -32.56
C GLN A 618 -28.24 30.75 -34.01
N GLU A 619 -27.14 30.81 -34.77
CA GLU A 619 -27.16 31.23 -36.17
C GLU A 619 -27.99 30.29 -37.05
N VAL A 620 -27.88 28.98 -36.85
CA VAL A 620 -28.69 27.97 -37.55
C VAL A 620 -30.19 28.16 -37.32
N ALA A 621 -30.57 28.60 -36.12
CA ALA A 621 -31.96 28.79 -35.74
C ALA A 621 -32.59 30.01 -36.44
N VAL A 622 -31.78 31.02 -36.81
CA VAL A 622 -32.25 32.32 -37.30
C VAL A 622 -32.00 32.53 -38.80
N ASP A 623 -30.89 32.00 -39.35
CA ASP A 623 -30.46 32.24 -40.73
C ASP A 623 -30.37 30.92 -41.52
N ALA A 624 -31.30 30.75 -42.46
CA ALA A 624 -31.35 29.57 -43.31
C ALA A 624 -30.09 29.41 -44.21
N SER A 625 -29.45 30.52 -44.59
CA SER A 625 -28.26 30.50 -45.47
C SER A 625 -27.02 29.94 -44.76
N LYS A 626 -26.96 30.07 -43.43
CA LYS A 626 -25.85 29.57 -42.60
C LYS A 626 -26.00 28.10 -42.20
N LYS A 627 -27.19 27.50 -42.35
CA LYS A 627 -27.47 26.13 -41.88
C LYS A 627 -26.47 25.11 -42.38
N LYS A 628 -26.13 25.15 -43.67
CA LYS A 628 -25.20 24.21 -44.30
C LYS A 628 -23.82 24.24 -43.64
N GLN A 629 -23.21 25.41 -43.55
CA GLN A 629 -21.88 25.56 -42.99
C GLN A 629 -21.88 25.24 -41.49
N ASN A 630 -22.85 25.77 -40.75
CA ASN A 630 -22.86 25.66 -39.30
C ASN A 630 -23.19 24.26 -38.80
N TYR A 631 -24.09 23.52 -39.46
CA TYR A 631 -24.31 22.10 -39.12
C TYR A 631 -23.06 21.26 -39.34
N LEU A 632 -22.29 21.53 -40.40
CA LEU A 632 -21.05 20.82 -40.66
C LEU A 632 -19.98 21.14 -39.60
N LEU A 633 -19.83 22.40 -39.21
CA LEU A 633 -18.90 22.81 -38.15
C LEU A 633 -19.27 22.18 -36.80
N LEU A 634 -20.55 22.17 -36.44
CA LEU A 634 -21.04 21.51 -35.22
C LEU A 634 -20.80 20.00 -35.26
N ALA A 635 -21.05 19.35 -36.39
CA ALA A 635 -20.80 17.92 -36.56
C ALA A 635 -19.31 17.57 -36.37
N ASN A 636 -18.42 18.37 -36.98
CA ASN A 636 -16.97 18.19 -36.83
C ASN A 636 -16.52 18.37 -35.37
N ALA A 637 -17.04 19.38 -34.67
CA ALA A 637 -16.71 19.61 -33.25
C ALA A 637 -17.06 18.40 -32.39
N TRP A 638 -18.30 17.91 -32.50
CA TRP A 638 -18.74 16.73 -31.76
C TRP A 638 -17.97 15.46 -32.13
N TYR A 639 -17.59 15.29 -33.40
CA TYR A 639 -16.73 14.20 -33.84
C TYR A 639 -15.35 14.27 -33.19
N ASN A 640 -14.70 15.44 -33.23
CA ASN A 640 -13.38 15.63 -32.67
C ASN A 640 -13.35 15.51 -31.14
N PHE A 641 -14.47 15.70 -30.42
CA PHE A 641 -14.56 15.37 -28.99
C PHE A 641 -14.42 13.87 -28.70
N THR A 642 -14.43 13.02 -29.72
CA THR A 642 -14.15 11.58 -29.62
C THR A 642 -12.76 11.21 -30.13
N ASP A 643 -12.01 12.21 -30.61
CA ASP A 643 -10.71 12.07 -31.25
C ASP A 643 -9.79 13.22 -30.76
N ASN A 644 -9.31 14.11 -31.64
CA ASN A 644 -8.26 15.11 -31.32
C ASN A 644 -8.63 16.18 -30.28
N SER A 645 -9.88 16.25 -29.83
CA SER A 645 -10.35 17.19 -28.80
C SER A 645 -11.09 16.45 -27.67
N TRP A 646 -10.72 15.20 -27.40
CA TRP A 646 -11.31 14.36 -26.34
C TRP A 646 -11.33 15.02 -24.96
N PHE A 647 -10.38 15.92 -24.69
CA PHE A 647 -10.27 16.64 -23.41
C PHE A 647 -11.48 17.54 -23.11
N MET A 648 -12.31 17.84 -24.11
CA MET A 648 -13.56 18.57 -23.92
C MET A 648 -14.57 17.80 -23.06
N ILE A 649 -14.54 16.47 -23.11
CA ILE A 649 -15.50 15.61 -22.41
C ILE A 649 -14.84 14.54 -21.53
N SER A 650 -13.52 14.35 -21.58
CA SER A 650 -12.80 13.38 -20.76
C SER A 650 -11.53 13.99 -20.17
N TYR A 651 -11.07 13.43 -19.05
CA TYR A 651 -9.82 13.82 -18.38
C TYR A 651 -8.76 12.69 -18.39
N GLY A 652 -9.06 11.59 -19.10
CA GLY A 652 -8.15 10.47 -19.33
C GLY A 652 -8.41 9.81 -20.68
N TRP A 653 -7.40 9.07 -21.18
CA TRP A 653 -7.46 8.32 -22.43
C TRP A 653 -7.17 6.83 -22.17
N GLY A 654 -7.75 5.93 -22.96
CA GLY A 654 -7.59 4.48 -22.79
C GLY A 654 -8.17 3.97 -21.46
N SER A 655 -7.40 3.19 -20.70
CA SER A 655 -7.79 2.56 -19.42
C SER A 655 -8.10 3.52 -18.28
N ILE A 656 -7.79 4.81 -18.45
CA ILE A 656 -8.04 5.88 -17.45
C ILE A 656 -9.43 6.52 -17.66
N THR A 657 -10.12 6.19 -18.77
CA THR A 657 -11.44 6.72 -19.10
C THR A 657 -12.49 6.20 -18.09
N PRO A 658 -13.26 7.08 -17.42
CA PRO A 658 -14.25 6.69 -16.41
C PRO A 658 -15.33 5.70 -16.87
N ASP A 659 -15.72 5.76 -18.15
CA ASP A 659 -16.80 4.96 -18.76
C ASP A 659 -16.75 5.11 -20.30
N GLU A 660 -16.93 4.02 -21.06
CA GLU A 660 -17.13 4.07 -22.52
C GLU A 660 -18.36 4.92 -22.91
N GLY A 661 -19.34 5.04 -22.01
CA GLY A 661 -20.52 5.88 -22.15
C GLY A 661 -20.22 7.37 -22.35
N VAL A 662 -19.05 7.86 -21.92
CA VAL A 662 -18.64 9.28 -22.06
C VAL A 662 -18.65 9.72 -23.52
N TYR A 663 -18.16 8.87 -24.43
CA TYR A 663 -18.05 9.21 -25.86
C TYR A 663 -19.31 8.91 -26.65
N LYS A 664 -20.22 8.06 -26.13
CA LYS A 664 -21.41 7.59 -26.86
C LYS A 664 -22.33 8.75 -27.27
N ASN A 665 -22.55 9.71 -26.38
CA ASN A 665 -23.40 10.85 -26.69
C ASN A 665 -22.75 11.81 -27.69
N ALA A 666 -21.44 12.07 -27.57
CA ALA A 666 -20.72 12.89 -28.54
C ALA A 666 -20.78 12.30 -29.96
N LYS A 667 -20.60 10.97 -30.10
CA LYS A 667 -20.80 10.27 -31.38
C LYS A 667 -22.23 10.44 -31.93
N SER A 668 -23.23 10.35 -31.04
CA SER A 668 -24.65 10.52 -31.40
C SER A 668 -24.96 11.94 -31.87
N MET A 669 -24.44 12.95 -31.18
CA MET A 669 -24.58 14.37 -31.54
C MET A 669 -23.89 14.68 -32.87
N ALA A 670 -22.67 14.16 -33.09
CA ALA A 670 -21.96 14.29 -34.36
C ALA A 670 -22.79 13.69 -35.52
N LEU A 671 -23.31 12.49 -35.34
CA LEU A 671 -24.16 11.80 -36.33
C LEU A 671 -25.43 12.61 -36.64
N GLU A 672 -26.09 13.17 -35.63
CA GLU A 672 -27.28 14.00 -35.80
C GLU A 672 -26.97 15.26 -36.64
N TYR A 673 -25.90 15.98 -36.30
CA TYR A 673 -25.51 17.18 -37.02
C TYR A 673 -25.04 16.89 -38.46
N TYR A 674 -24.32 15.78 -38.71
CA TYR A 674 -23.99 15.37 -40.07
C TYR A 674 -25.25 15.03 -40.89
N LYS A 675 -26.24 14.36 -40.31
CA LYS A 675 -27.53 14.11 -40.98
C LYS A 675 -28.26 15.41 -41.32
N LYS A 676 -28.27 16.40 -40.41
CA LYS A 676 -28.82 17.73 -40.69
C LYS A 676 -28.04 18.44 -41.80
N ALA A 677 -26.71 18.37 -41.80
CA ALA A 677 -25.85 18.94 -42.84
C ALA A 677 -26.10 18.30 -44.22
N LEU A 678 -26.27 16.97 -44.28
CA LEU A 678 -26.53 16.24 -45.52
C LEU A 678 -27.82 16.70 -46.23
N VAL A 679 -28.87 16.99 -45.44
CA VAL A 679 -30.18 17.43 -45.97
C VAL A 679 -30.08 18.80 -46.66
N VAL A 680 -29.25 19.70 -46.13
CA VAL A 680 -29.12 21.08 -46.63
C VAL A 680 -27.93 21.28 -47.57
N GLU A 681 -27.08 20.27 -47.76
CA GLU A 681 -25.97 20.33 -48.71
C GLU A 681 -26.51 20.18 -50.14
N GLU A 682 -25.89 20.87 -51.09
CA GLU A 682 -26.25 20.87 -52.52
C GLU A 682 -25.11 20.32 -53.38
N GLN A 683 -23.86 20.51 -52.94
CA GLN A 683 -22.66 20.07 -53.64
C GLN A 683 -22.47 18.56 -53.45
N LYS A 684 -22.51 17.81 -54.56
CA LYS A 684 -22.41 16.34 -54.56
C LYS A 684 -21.17 15.83 -53.80
N GLU A 685 -20.00 16.43 -54.06
CA GLU A 685 -18.75 16.01 -53.42
C GLU A 685 -18.76 16.20 -51.89
N ASN A 686 -19.40 17.28 -51.41
CA ASN A 686 -19.55 17.49 -49.97
C ASN A 686 -20.56 16.53 -49.35
N LYS A 687 -21.63 16.17 -50.07
CA LYS A 687 -22.56 15.11 -49.62
C LYS A 687 -21.83 13.79 -49.43
N ALA A 688 -20.93 13.43 -50.35
CA ALA A 688 -20.11 12.23 -50.23
C ALA A 688 -19.24 12.27 -48.95
N LYS A 689 -18.54 13.38 -48.70
CA LYS A 689 -17.74 13.57 -47.47
C LYS A 689 -18.58 13.47 -46.20
N ILE A 690 -19.75 14.09 -46.16
CA ILE A 690 -20.68 14.01 -45.03
C ILE A 690 -21.17 12.56 -44.82
N LEU A 691 -21.51 11.85 -45.90
CA LEU A 691 -21.92 10.45 -45.85
C LEU A 691 -20.83 9.52 -45.34
N TYR A 692 -19.58 9.78 -45.71
CA TYR A 692 -18.42 9.06 -45.16
C TYR A 692 -18.36 9.23 -43.64
N MET A 693 -18.45 10.45 -43.13
CA MET A 693 -18.45 10.70 -41.68
C MET A 693 -19.64 10.07 -40.97
N ILE A 694 -20.83 10.10 -41.57
CA ILE A 694 -22.02 9.39 -41.08
C ILE A 694 -21.73 7.90 -40.95
N ALA A 695 -21.11 7.29 -41.97
CA ALA A 695 -20.79 5.87 -41.98
C ALA A 695 -19.74 5.50 -40.93
N VAL A 696 -18.70 6.32 -40.74
CA VAL A 696 -17.69 6.15 -39.68
C VAL A 696 -18.33 6.12 -38.28
N LEU A 697 -19.41 6.88 -38.08
CA LEU A 697 -20.12 6.98 -36.82
C LEU A 697 -21.30 6.01 -36.65
N SER A 698 -21.65 5.24 -37.68
CA SER A 698 -22.86 4.39 -37.70
C SER A 698 -22.58 2.93 -37.33
N GLU A 699 -23.61 2.20 -36.91
CA GLU A 699 -23.54 0.75 -36.68
C GLU A 699 -23.38 -0.03 -38.01
N SER A 700 -22.77 -1.22 -37.95
CA SER A 700 -22.38 -2.04 -39.10
C SER A 700 -23.50 -2.26 -40.14
N LYS A 701 -24.76 -2.43 -39.69
CA LYS A 701 -25.93 -2.64 -40.54
C LYS A 701 -26.28 -1.43 -41.42
N ASP A 702 -25.99 -0.21 -40.96
CA ASP A 702 -26.32 1.03 -41.66
C ASP A 702 -25.20 1.47 -42.62
N VAL A 703 -23.97 1.02 -42.38
CA VAL A 703 -22.79 1.34 -43.21
C VAL A 703 -22.98 0.93 -44.67
N LYS A 704 -23.62 -0.23 -44.92
CA LYS A 704 -23.87 -0.72 -46.29
C LYS A 704 -24.80 0.20 -47.10
N ALA A 705 -25.83 0.75 -46.46
CA ALA A 705 -26.76 1.68 -47.10
C ALA A 705 -26.07 3.03 -47.40
N TYR A 706 -25.24 3.52 -46.48
CA TYR A 706 -24.47 4.74 -46.68
C TYR A 706 -23.37 4.59 -47.74
N ALA A 707 -22.72 3.42 -47.84
CA ALA A 707 -21.74 3.13 -48.88
C ALA A 707 -22.37 3.18 -50.29
N GLN A 708 -23.59 2.68 -50.47
CA GLN A 708 -24.32 2.77 -51.75
C GLN A 708 -24.69 4.22 -52.11
N GLN A 709 -25.13 5.01 -51.13
CA GLN A 709 -25.42 6.43 -51.36
C GLN A 709 -24.15 7.24 -51.65
N TYR A 710 -23.03 6.91 -51.00
CA TYR A 710 -21.74 7.54 -51.23
C TYR A 710 -21.29 7.43 -52.70
N GLU A 711 -21.41 6.23 -53.28
CA GLU A 711 -21.09 5.96 -54.70
C GLU A 711 -21.93 6.80 -55.68
N THR A 712 -23.09 7.30 -55.24
CA THR A 712 -23.99 8.15 -56.06
C THR A 712 -23.54 9.62 -56.08
N TYR A 713 -22.77 10.07 -55.07
CA TYR A 713 -22.42 11.48 -54.87
C TYR A 713 -20.95 11.81 -55.15
N SER A 714 -20.02 10.87 -55.02
CA SER A 714 -18.58 11.10 -55.23
C SER A 714 -18.22 11.12 -56.71
N ASN A 715 -17.62 12.22 -57.21
CA ASN A 715 -17.18 12.34 -58.61
C ASN A 715 -15.65 12.23 -58.80
N THR A 716 -14.89 12.09 -57.72
CA THR A 716 -13.42 12.09 -57.72
C THR A 716 -12.84 10.67 -57.75
N GLU A 717 -11.99 10.37 -58.74
CA GLU A 717 -11.24 9.09 -58.81
C GLU A 717 -10.35 8.84 -57.58
N PHE A 718 -9.92 9.92 -56.91
CA PHE A 718 -9.09 9.87 -55.71
C PHE A 718 -9.78 9.14 -54.54
N TYR A 719 -11.07 9.41 -54.32
CA TYR A 719 -11.86 8.73 -53.28
C TYR A 719 -12.26 7.31 -53.69
N VAL A 720 -12.44 7.07 -55.00
CA VAL A 720 -12.74 5.74 -55.56
C VAL A 720 -11.54 4.77 -55.47
N ARG A 721 -10.29 5.25 -55.42
CA ARG A 721 -9.10 4.35 -55.40
C ARG A 721 -8.45 4.14 -54.03
N ARG A 722 -8.52 5.10 -53.09
CA ARG A 722 -7.88 4.98 -51.77
C ARG A 722 -8.80 4.44 -50.66
N ASN A 723 -10.12 4.66 -50.77
CA ASN A 723 -11.13 4.30 -49.75
C ASN A 723 -12.20 3.27 -50.20
N CYS A 724 -12.16 2.78 -51.45
CA CYS A 724 -13.06 1.70 -51.88
C CYS A 724 -12.80 0.36 -51.18
N LEU A 725 -11.62 0.22 -50.57
CA LEU A 725 -11.38 -0.87 -49.63
C LEU A 725 -12.11 -0.54 -48.30
N THR A 726 -11.87 0.59 -47.64
CA THR A 726 -12.36 0.82 -46.26
C THR A 726 -13.89 0.82 -46.03
N LEU A 727 -14.75 1.46 -46.83
CA LEU A 727 -16.21 1.43 -46.54
C LEU A 727 -16.87 0.09 -46.85
N LYS A 728 -16.42 -0.60 -47.91
CA LYS A 728 -16.84 -1.96 -48.26
C LYS A 728 -16.23 -3.00 -47.31
N ASP A 729 -15.01 -2.78 -46.82
CA ASP A 729 -14.32 -3.63 -45.85
C ASP A 729 -14.87 -3.46 -44.43
N ILE A 730 -15.29 -2.25 -44.00
CA ILE A 730 -16.03 -2.05 -42.73
C ILE A 730 -17.38 -2.79 -42.77
N ALA A 731 -18.05 -2.80 -43.93
CA ALA A 731 -19.27 -3.56 -44.16
C ALA A 731 -19.02 -5.09 -44.28
N ALA A 732 -17.81 -5.52 -44.64
CA ALA A 732 -17.44 -6.93 -44.81
C ALA A 732 -16.79 -7.57 -43.56
N ALA A 733 -16.10 -6.80 -42.71
CA ALA A 733 -15.41 -7.27 -41.50
C ALA A 733 -16.34 -7.53 -40.30
N ASN A 734 -17.64 -7.26 -40.44
CA ASN A 734 -18.69 -7.51 -39.43
C ASN A 734 -19.74 -8.54 -39.90
N LEU A 735 -19.37 -9.37 -40.89
CA LEU A 735 -20.00 -10.66 -41.24
C LEU A 735 -19.09 -11.77 -40.72
#